data_AF-A0AB34JGA4-F1
#
_entry.id   AF-A0AB34JGA4-F1
#
_cell.length_a   1.000
_cell.length_b   1.000
_cell.length_c   1.000
_cell.angle_alpha   90.00
_cell.angle_beta   90.00
_cell.angle_gamma   90.00
#
_symmetry.space_group_name_H-M   'P 1'
#
loop_
_entity.id
_entity.type
_entity.pdbx_description
1 polymer ?
#
loop_
_entity_poly.entity_id
_entity_poly.type
_entity_poly.pdbx_seq_one_letter_code
_entity_poly.pdbx_strand_id
1 'polypeptide(L)'
;MSGSFIPEGRAKRERSVVSYLEPRESDIFREPPDTPGAPPPPKRAKREKEPAEAVDEGEKERRRSGRVVVKEEAIDAVVCVSTEVTGAPELRYAIGGADLGGQEARSILGEVETDEGLLQLTSQFRSCRRVLLWQRGKMVAAAIIELHAREKVLEIPILATRKDLRQQGFGSVMLGLLMEVARRGLDAVHVVVSATKEARRFWLRQGFHTSSQCSPVVAAAMRALSQKSGRFGFFKTTLMARQLPAEAAIPGALVSQALARQKERWAPASKGFAAEKAAEKAGYEEVRCSFTQTASGRADLVFTPEEQRGVEVRYERLQAFIKPAEAEGPERWGVRCTSHIKEGAVVLELCGQWLDDLQYESLPAEEREKLVSFDESTRQRKREHGDPCIWLDMRHAANLGRLVSECNEAANLELSAWPPAGGALLPRRLFLVAKHEIAASTELAPPLFGRRAAAAAAAAAVVTPAKPPPLAVGSVVEVEQAELALCGARYSAVVLRTINEGKDKRWEVRRLLPLASHASSCRHPHPLTNHSRFVAHPRCTSGPVKFFSLYEPSPSTLLLTETLALAHLRPPPPPPPDGFHRTLLPGDCVELRLEDGWWPAQLVAANGNDFQVCSSINRSVFAAVSCTVQPARLRPAWKWAGLEAGGGWSFSTKLNGVVNLDATGRCVRRARGLVPMSGV
;
A
#
# COMPACT_ATOMS: atom_id res chain seq x y z
N MET A 1 27.77 55.17 -29.84
CA MET A 1 26.46 55.58 -29.30
C MET A 1 26.12 54.65 -28.14
N SER A 2 25.91 55.24 -26.96
CA SER A 2 25.03 54.80 -25.85
C SER A 2 24.67 53.30 -25.73
N GLY A 3 24.83 52.62 -24.60
CA GLY A 3 25.10 53.08 -23.24
C GLY A 3 25.20 51.87 -22.30
N SER A 4 25.94 52.10 -21.22
CA SER A 4 26.19 51.29 -20.04
C SER A 4 24.93 50.83 -19.29
N PHE A 5 24.98 49.68 -18.61
CA PHE A 5 24.65 49.55 -17.17
C PHE A 5 25.18 48.21 -16.59
N ILE A 6 26.00 48.33 -15.55
CA ILE A 6 26.52 47.31 -14.60
C ILE A 6 25.56 47.33 -13.40
N PRO A 7 25.16 46.20 -12.75
CA PRO A 7 25.88 45.59 -11.60
C PRO A 7 25.63 44.06 -11.48
N GLU A 8 26.22 43.22 -10.62
CA GLU A 8 27.12 43.29 -9.47
C GLU A 8 27.62 41.85 -9.21
N GLY A 9 28.66 41.72 -8.38
CA GLY A 9 29.48 40.52 -8.27
C GLY A 9 28.82 39.24 -7.73
N ARG A 10 29.33 38.11 -8.21
CA ARG A 10 29.26 36.82 -7.52
C ARG A 10 30.67 36.39 -7.16
N ALA A 11 30.95 36.43 -5.86
CA ALA A 11 32.15 35.87 -5.26
C ALA A 11 32.34 34.40 -5.67
N LYS A 12 33.55 34.07 -6.10
CA LYS A 12 34.02 32.72 -6.38
C LYS A 12 33.85 31.86 -5.12
N ARG A 13 33.04 30.81 -5.21
CA ARG A 13 33.09 29.70 -4.24
C ARG A 13 34.37 28.90 -4.50
N GLU A 14 35.34 29.07 -3.62
CA GLU A 14 36.45 28.12 -3.48
C GLU A 14 35.89 26.74 -3.14
N ARG A 15 36.30 25.74 -3.92
CA ARG A 15 36.06 24.32 -3.63
C ARG A 15 37.03 23.92 -2.52
N SER A 16 36.54 23.70 -1.30
CA SER A 16 37.30 22.97 -0.30
C SER A 16 37.40 21.51 -0.73
N VAL A 17 38.59 21.11 -1.18
CA VAL A 17 38.98 19.72 -1.36
C VAL A 17 39.28 19.17 0.03
N VAL A 18 38.40 18.33 0.56
CA VAL A 18 38.69 17.54 1.75
C VAL A 18 39.42 16.28 1.29
N SER A 19 40.74 16.25 1.44
CA SER A 19 41.55 15.05 1.30
C SER A 19 41.54 14.28 2.63
N TYR A 20 41.00 13.06 2.62
CA TYR A 20 41.17 12.12 3.72
C TYR A 20 42.62 11.61 3.74
N LEU A 21 43.32 11.82 4.85
CA LEU A 21 44.52 11.07 5.20
C LEU A 21 44.09 9.93 6.12
N GLU A 22 44.31 8.69 5.69
CA GLU A 22 44.15 7.52 6.55
C GLU A 22 45.20 7.55 7.68
N PRO A 23 44.82 7.33 8.96
CA PRO A 23 45.78 7.18 10.05
C PRO A 23 46.63 5.92 9.83
N ARG A 24 47.94 6.01 10.09
CA ARG A 24 48.84 4.86 10.06
C ARG A 24 48.73 4.10 11.39
N GLU A 25 48.92 2.77 11.34
CA GLU A 25 48.78 1.85 12.48
C GLU A 25 49.66 2.17 13.72
N SER A 26 50.58 3.14 13.64
CA SER A 26 51.41 3.59 14.77
C SER A 26 50.73 4.57 15.73
N ASP A 27 49.53 5.07 15.42
CA ASP A 27 48.88 6.13 16.22
C ASP A 27 47.90 5.59 17.30
N ILE A 28 47.80 4.27 17.47
CA ILE A 28 46.79 3.62 18.33
C ILE A 28 47.29 3.37 19.77
N PHE A 29 48.58 3.53 20.05
CA PHE A 29 49.14 3.28 21.39
C PHE A 29 50.10 4.39 21.85
N ARG A 30 49.56 5.53 22.27
CA ARG A 30 50.26 6.45 23.18
C ARG A 30 49.30 6.94 24.26
N GLU A 31 49.62 6.61 25.51
CA GLU A 31 49.02 7.23 26.69
C GLU A 31 49.39 8.73 26.75
N PRO A 32 48.47 9.61 27.18
CA PRO A 32 48.74 11.05 27.24
C PRO A 32 49.67 11.39 28.42
N PRO A 33 50.65 12.28 28.24
CA PRO A 33 51.50 12.75 29.32
C PRO A 33 50.80 13.84 30.16
N ASP A 34 50.98 13.79 31.48
CA ASP A 34 50.67 14.85 32.42
C ASP A 34 51.53 16.10 32.16
N THR A 35 50.93 17.30 32.12
CA THR A 35 51.65 18.55 32.44
C THR A 35 50.70 19.71 32.82
N PRO A 36 51.17 20.69 33.63
CA PRO A 36 50.36 21.50 34.55
C PRO A 36 50.22 23.00 34.19
N GLY A 37 49.29 23.70 34.87
CA GLY A 37 49.20 25.18 35.01
C GLY A 37 48.67 25.91 33.77
N ALA A 38 47.84 26.98 33.79
CA ALA A 38 47.42 27.99 34.76
C ALA A 38 46.13 28.68 34.19
N PRO A 39 45.58 29.83 34.68
CA PRO A 39 45.58 30.50 35.99
C PRO A 39 44.13 30.74 36.55
N PRO A 40 43.97 31.24 37.81
CA PRO A 40 42.67 31.38 38.50
C PRO A 40 41.92 32.71 38.20
N PRO A 41 40.62 32.81 38.55
CA PRO A 41 39.74 33.92 38.15
C PRO A 41 39.92 35.19 38.99
N PRO A 42 39.57 36.39 38.46
CA PRO A 42 39.72 37.64 39.19
C PRO A 42 38.65 37.79 40.27
N LYS A 43 39.09 38.14 41.50
CA LYS A 43 38.22 38.52 42.63
C LYS A 43 38.30 40.03 42.92
N ARG A 44 37.11 40.61 43.07
CA ARG A 44 36.67 41.66 44.03
C ARG A 44 37.24 43.09 43.93
N ALA A 45 36.32 44.04 43.77
CA ALA A 45 36.28 45.26 44.58
C ALA A 45 35.11 45.18 45.58
N LYS A 46 35.29 45.76 46.76
CA LYS A 46 34.52 45.61 48.01
C LYS A 46 34.26 47.02 48.55
N ARG A 47 33.03 47.35 48.96
CA ARG A 47 32.58 48.39 49.93
C ARG A 47 31.07 48.65 49.66
N GLU A 48 30.16 48.87 50.60
CA GLU A 48 30.17 49.01 52.05
C GLU A 48 28.70 48.95 52.56
N LYS A 49 28.51 48.37 53.75
CA LYS A 49 27.47 48.58 54.80
C LYS A 49 26.02 49.00 54.47
N GLU A 50 25.09 48.22 55.01
CA GLU A 50 23.69 48.55 55.35
C GLU A 50 23.58 49.72 56.37
N PRO A 51 22.38 50.30 56.61
CA PRO A 51 21.45 49.68 57.57
C PRO A 51 19.99 49.62 57.11
N ALA A 52 19.25 48.76 57.80
CA ALA A 52 17.81 48.56 57.74
C ALA A 52 17.01 49.76 58.29
N GLU A 53 15.85 50.02 57.68
CA GLU A 53 14.69 50.62 58.35
C GLU A 53 13.40 50.05 57.73
N ALA A 54 12.39 49.90 58.58
CA ALA A 54 11.20 49.10 58.37
C ALA A 54 9.96 49.96 58.02
N VAL A 55 8.92 49.25 57.56
CA VAL A 55 7.49 49.61 57.51
C VAL A 55 7.06 50.53 56.35
N ASP A 56 6.28 49.98 55.38
CA ASP A 56 4.85 50.34 55.28
C ASP A 56 4.07 49.32 54.43
N GLU A 57 2.91 48.95 54.93
CA GLU A 57 1.94 48.07 54.28
C GLU A 57 1.07 48.88 53.31
N GLY A 58 0.86 48.33 52.11
CA GLY A 58 -0.38 48.53 51.36
C GLY A 58 -0.46 49.74 50.44
N GLU A 59 -0.25 49.51 49.15
CA GLU A 59 -1.28 49.92 48.18
C GLU A 59 -1.24 49.07 46.90
N LYS A 60 -2.43 48.56 46.57
CA LYS A 60 -2.76 47.87 45.34
C LYS A 60 -2.54 48.83 44.16
N GLU A 61 -1.89 48.38 43.09
CA GLU A 61 -2.54 48.24 41.78
C GLU A 61 -1.58 47.85 40.65
N ARG A 62 -1.99 46.77 39.95
CA ARG A 62 -1.90 46.63 38.49
C ARG A 62 -0.50 46.69 37.85
N ARG A 63 0.21 45.56 37.91
CA ARG A 63 1.03 45.12 36.78
C ARG A 63 0.42 43.87 36.17
N ARG A 64 -0.09 44.05 34.95
CA ARG A 64 -0.76 43.07 34.09
C ARG A 64 0.07 41.78 33.99
N SER A 65 -0.32 40.76 34.73
CA SER A 65 -0.04 39.37 34.33
C SER A 65 -0.91 39.10 33.11
N GLY A 66 -0.34 39.28 31.92
CA GLY A 66 -0.90 38.73 30.70
C GLY A 66 -0.89 37.21 30.85
N ARG A 67 -1.95 36.66 31.44
CA ARG A 67 -2.24 35.23 31.43
C ARG A 67 -2.47 34.87 29.97
N VAL A 68 -1.40 34.50 29.28
CA VAL A 68 -1.50 33.76 28.03
C VAL A 68 -2.25 32.49 28.42
N VAL A 69 -3.53 32.43 28.07
CA VAL A 69 -4.29 31.18 28.12
C VAL A 69 -3.66 30.30 27.05
N VAL A 70 -2.60 29.60 27.41
CA VAL A 70 -2.08 28.49 26.60
C VAL A 70 -3.21 27.47 26.63
N LYS A 71 -3.81 27.26 25.47
CA LYS A 71 -4.82 26.22 25.30
C LYS A 71 -4.13 24.89 25.63
N GLU A 72 -4.45 24.31 26.79
CA GLU A 72 -3.95 22.98 27.15
C GLU A 72 -4.45 21.99 26.11
N GLU A 73 -3.53 21.37 25.38
CA GLU A 73 -3.86 20.36 24.39
C GLU A 73 -4.04 19.02 25.12
N ALA A 74 -4.96 18.17 24.68
CA ALA A 74 -5.24 16.90 25.36
C ALA A 74 -4.00 15.98 25.47
N ILE A 75 -3.00 16.16 24.59
CA ILE A 75 -1.72 15.46 24.63
C ILE A 75 -0.83 15.89 25.82
N ASP A 76 -1.10 17.04 26.45
CA ASP A 76 -0.35 17.52 27.61
C ASP A 76 -0.61 16.69 28.87
N ALA A 77 -1.71 15.92 28.90
CA ALA A 77 -2.05 15.01 29.99
C ALA A 77 -1.04 13.88 30.20
N VAL A 78 -0.20 13.56 29.19
CA VAL A 78 0.80 12.49 29.26
C VAL A 78 2.25 13.01 29.25
N VAL A 79 2.44 14.33 29.33
CA VAL A 79 3.78 14.93 29.39
C VAL A 79 4.51 14.46 30.65
N CYS A 80 5.75 14.01 30.48
CA CYS A 80 6.59 13.52 31.57
C CYS A 80 8.07 13.76 31.28
N VAL A 81 8.85 13.98 32.35
CA VAL A 81 10.27 14.37 32.23
C VAL A 81 11.20 13.15 32.16
N SER A 82 10.88 12.08 32.87
CA SER A 82 11.61 10.80 32.84
C SER A 82 10.85 9.76 33.65
N THR A 83 10.20 8.82 32.96
CA THR A 83 9.39 7.74 33.56
C THR A 83 9.96 6.39 33.14
N GLU A 84 9.92 5.39 34.02
CA GLU A 84 10.33 4.02 33.68
C GLU A 84 9.31 3.37 32.73
N VAL A 85 9.80 2.61 31.76
CA VAL A 85 8.94 1.89 30.82
C VAL A 85 8.43 0.63 31.51
N THR A 86 7.10 0.54 31.72
CA THR A 86 6.50 -0.68 32.28
C THR A 86 6.79 -1.88 31.38
N GLY A 87 7.26 -2.99 31.97
CA GLY A 87 7.71 -4.18 31.23
C GLY A 87 9.17 -4.14 30.75
N ALA A 88 9.86 -3.01 30.91
CA ALA A 88 11.27 -2.82 30.54
C ALA A 88 11.99 -1.87 31.52
N PRO A 89 12.28 -2.30 32.76
CA PRO A 89 12.80 -1.42 33.82
C PRO A 89 14.16 -0.79 33.50
N GLU A 90 14.93 -1.36 32.57
CA GLU A 90 16.19 -0.82 32.07
C GLU A 90 16.01 0.37 31.11
N LEU A 91 14.77 0.66 30.71
CA LEU A 91 14.41 1.73 29.80
C LEU A 91 13.64 2.84 30.52
N ARG A 92 13.91 4.08 30.10
CA ARG A 92 13.16 5.27 30.53
C ARG A 92 12.64 6.02 29.32
N TYR A 93 11.53 6.72 29.46
CA TYR A 93 10.97 7.57 28.42
C TYR A 93 10.52 8.93 28.96
N ALA A 94 10.36 9.89 28.06
CA ALA A 94 9.90 11.23 28.35
C ALA A 94 9.05 11.74 27.18
N ILE A 95 8.06 12.57 27.48
CA ILE A 95 7.15 13.19 26.51
C ILE A 95 7.13 14.69 26.80
N GLY A 96 7.34 15.53 25.80
CA GLY A 96 7.45 16.97 26.02
C GLY A 96 7.52 17.80 24.74
N GLY A 97 7.76 19.10 24.90
CA GLY A 97 7.83 20.07 23.81
C GLY A 97 9.16 20.07 23.04
N ALA A 98 9.39 21.16 22.29
CA ALA A 98 10.51 21.31 21.35
C ALA A 98 11.91 21.21 21.99
N ASP A 99 12.02 21.50 23.28
CA ASP A 99 13.28 21.52 24.03
C ASP A 99 13.70 20.13 24.54
N LEU A 100 12.77 19.17 24.58
CA LEU A 100 13.02 17.86 25.18
C LEU A 100 14.12 17.10 24.42
N GLY A 101 15.22 16.76 25.10
CA GLY A 101 16.36 16.02 24.54
C GLY A 101 17.29 16.83 23.63
N GLY A 102 17.05 18.13 23.45
CA GLY A 102 17.96 19.06 22.79
C GLY A 102 18.49 18.59 21.42
N GLN A 103 19.79 18.76 21.23
CA GLN A 103 20.47 18.47 19.96
C GLN A 103 20.55 16.97 19.66
N GLU A 104 20.66 16.09 20.65
CA GLU A 104 20.74 14.65 20.45
C GLU A 104 19.44 14.11 19.83
N ALA A 105 18.29 14.54 20.36
CA ALA A 105 16.99 14.16 19.80
C ALA A 105 16.79 14.67 18.37
N ARG A 106 17.23 15.92 18.09
CA ARG A 106 17.22 16.48 16.73
C ARG A 106 18.12 15.71 15.79
N SER A 107 19.30 15.27 16.24
CA SER A 107 20.22 14.46 15.45
C SER A 107 19.57 13.12 15.06
N ILE A 108 18.93 12.42 15.99
CA ILE A 108 18.29 11.12 15.72
C ILE A 108 17.12 11.27 14.74
N LEU A 109 16.25 12.26 14.96
CA LEU A 109 15.09 12.51 14.08
C LEU A 109 15.53 13.05 12.70
N GLY A 110 16.58 13.87 12.67
CA GLY A 110 17.18 14.43 11.46
C GLY A 110 17.80 13.38 10.51
N GLU A 111 18.01 12.15 10.97
CA GLU A 111 18.43 11.04 10.12
C GLU A 111 17.33 10.55 9.18
N VAL A 112 16.06 10.87 9.47
CA VAL A 112 14.88 10.36 8.73
C VAL A 112 14.06 11.49 8.11
N GLU A 113 14.09 12.69 8.68
CA GLU A 113 13.37 13.87 8.18
C GLU A 113 14.25 15.11 8.16
N THR A 114 14.04 15.98 7.17
CA THR A 114 14.80 17.23 6.96
C THR A 114 13.96 18.50 7.19
N ASP A 115 12.65 18.37 7.41
CA ASP A 115 11.77 19.50 7.76
C ASP A 115 12.10 20.05 9.16
N GLU A 116 12.86 21.16 9.19
CA GLU A 116 13.21 21.89 10.41
C GLU A 116 11.98 22.37 11.20
N GLY A 117 10.85 22.65 10.53
CA GLY A 117 9.61 23.03 11.18
C GLY A 117 9.10 21.91 12.07
N LEU A 118 9.12 20.67 11.58
CA LEU A 118 8.75 19.48 12.34
C LEU A 118 9.77 19.20 13.45
N LEU A 119 11.07 19.17 13.13
CA LEU A 119 12.11 18.84 14.09
C LEU A 119 12.12 19.82 15.27
N GLN A 120 11.80 21.09 15.03
CA GLN A 120 11.70 22.13 16.05
C GLN A 120 10.28 22.29 16.64
N LEU A 121 9.30 21.52 16.18
CA LEU A 121 7.88 21.64 16.56
C LEU A 121 7.33 23.07 16.43
N THR A 122 7.68 23.75 15.34
CA THR A 122 7.27 25.12 15.05
C THR A 122 6.18 25.18 13.99
N SER A 123 5.66 26.39 13.72
CA SER A 123 4.61 26.62 12.72
C SER A 123 3.39 25.70 12.92
N GLN A 124 3.07 24.87 11.93
CA GLN A 124 1.98 23.90 11.99
C GLN A 124 2.23 22.76 12.99
N PHE A 125 3.45 22.49 13.43
CA PHE A 125 3.76 21.36 14.31
C PHE A 125 3.78 21.71 15.81
N ARG A 126 3.26 22.89 16.20
CA ARG A 126 3.23 23.36 17.60
C ARG A 126 2.38 22.48 18.53
N SER A 127 1.37 21.80 17.99
CA SER A 127 0.51 20.86 18.72
C SER A 127 1.20 19.50 18.95
N CYS A 128 2.29 19.22 18.25
CA CYS A 128 3.00 17.96 18.38
C CYS A 128 3.84 17.91 19.67
N ARG A 129 4.15 16.70 20.14
CA ARG A 129 5.07 16.44 21.26
C ARG A 129 6.18 15.51 20.81
N ARG A 130 7.37 15.70 21.37
CA ARG A 130 8.50 14.79 21.19
C ARG A 130 8.46 13.72 22.27
N VAL A 131 8.76 12.49 21.88
CA VAL A 131 8.91 11.36 22.80
C VAL A 131 10.30 10.78 22.64
N LEU A 132 10.96 10.52 23.77
CA LEU A 132 12.33 10.01 23.80
C LEU A 132 12.39 8.72 24.59
N LEU A 133 13.27 7.82 24.16
CA LEU A 133 13.55 6.55 24.82
C LEU A 133 15.04 6.48 25.16
N TRP A 134 15.35 6.15 26.41
CA TRP A 134 16.71 5.98 26.91
C TRP A 134 16.95 4.57 27.43
N GLN A 135 18.19 4.12 27.27
CA GLN A 135 18.72 2.94 27.93
C GLN A 135 20.04 3.30 28.60
N ARG A 136 20.16 3.07 29.91
CA ARG A 136 21.39 3.33 30.69
C ARG A 136 21.98 4.74 30.44
N GLY A 137 21.11 5.75 30.40
CA GLY A 137 21.48 7.15 30.21
C GLY A 137 21.78 7.58 28.76
N LYS A 138 21.75 6.66 27.79
CA LYS A 138 21.93 6.99 26.37
C LYS A 138 20.58 7.02 25.64
N MET A 139 20.37 8.02 24.78
CA MET A 139 19.16 8.08 23.94
C MET A 139 19.27 7.02 22.85
N VAL A 140 18.24 6.17 22.76
CA VAL A 140 18.22 5.03 21.81
C VAL A 140 17.19 5.24 20.70
N ALA A 141 16.09 5.94 20.97
CA ALA A 141 15.07 6.26 19.99
C ALA A 141 14.37 7.58 20.30
N ALA A 142 13.80 8.20 19.27
CA ALA A 142 13.00 9.41 19.37
C ALA A 142 11.81 9.32 18.41
N ALA A 143 10.69 9.93 18.78
CA ALA A 143 9.51 10.07 17.94
C ALA A 143 8.89 11.46 18.12
N ILE A 144 8.07 11.86 17.14
CA ILE A 144 7.15 12.98 17.27
C ILE A 144 5.74 12.40 17.17
N ILE A 145 4.82 12.92 17.99
CA ILE A 145 3.43 12.50 18.04
C ILE A 145 2.48 13.70 18.06
N GLU A 146 1.28 13.50 17.53
CA GLU A 146 0.17 14.44 17.62
C GLU A 146 -1.13 13.68 17.94
N LEU A 147 -1.98 14.24 18.79
CA LEU A 147 -3.28 13.66 19.12
C LEU A 147 -4.40 14.39 18.40
N HIS A 148 -5.15 13.65 17.59
CA HIS A 148 -6.40 14.10 16.99
C HIS A 148 -7.55 13.60 17.86
N ALA A 149 -7.83 14.34 18.94
CA ALA A 149 -8.70 13.89 20.03
C ALA A 149 -10.15 13.60 19.57
N ARG A 150 -10.68 14.37 18.61
CA ARG A 150 -12.04 14.17 18.09
C ARG A 150 -12.17 12.86 17.30
N GLU A 151 -11.16 12.54 16.52
CA GLU A 151 -11.08 11.32 15.70
C GLU A 151 -10.53 10.12 16.49
N LYS A 152 -10.11 10.33 17.74
CA LYS A 152 -9.46 9.33 18.60
C LYS A 152 -8.25 8.68 17.92
N VAL A 153 -7.43 9.49 17.25
CA VAL A 153 -6.24 9.00 16.54
C VAL A 153 -4.97 9.61 17.10
N LEU A 154 -3.99 8.76 17.41
CA LEU A 154 -2.62 9.19 17.62
C LEU A 154 -1.87 9.15 16.28
N GLU A 155 -1.38 10.29 15.83
CA GLU A 155 -0.49 10.38 14.69
C GLU A 155 0.97 10.31 15.16
N ILE A 156 1.80 9.54 14.45
CA ILE A 156 3.25 9.47 14.63
C ILE A 156 3.89 9.90 13.31
N PRO A 157 4.16 11.21 13.11
CA PRO A 157 4.73 11.70 11.87
C PRO A 157 6.14 11.14 11.63
N ILE A 158 6.95 10.98 12.69
CA ILE A 158 8.29 10.41 12.61
C ILE A 158 8.60 9.56 13.84
N LEU A 159 9.24 8.42 13.60
CA LEU A 159 9.88 7.58 14.61
C LEU A 159 11.24 7.15 14.09
N ALA A 160 12.29 7.41 14.86
CA ALA A 160 13.66 7.10 14.52
C ALA A 160 14.37 6.39 15.68
N THR A 161 15.25 5.45 15.33
CA THR A 161 16.17 4.79 16.26
C THR A 161 17.59 5.20 15.88
N ARG A 162 18.44 5.44 16.89
CA ARG A 162 19.85 5.82 16.67
C ARG A 162 20.54 4.83 15.74
N LYS A 163 21.32 5.33 14.77
CA LYS A 163 21.84 4.55 13.64
C LYS A 163 22.58 3.26 14.02
N ASP A 164 23.45 3.34 15.02
CA ASP A 164 24.25 2.23 15.58
C ASP A 164 23.41 1.19 16.34
N LEU A 165 22.19 1.57 16.76
CA LEU A 165 21.25 0.72 17.48
C LEU A 165 20.07 0.24 16.63
N ARG A 166 20.07 0.57 15.33
CA ARG A 166 19.07 0.02 14.40
C ARG A 166 19.17 -1.51 14.40
N GLN A 167 18.04 -2.18 14.20
CA GLN A 167 17.87 -3.65 14.32
C GLN A 167 17.92 -4.24 15.73
N GLN A 168 18.29 -3.47 16.76
CA GLN A 168 18.24 -3.91 18.16
C GLN A 168 16.85 -3.78 18.79
N GLY A 169 15.77 -3.77 18.01
CA GLY A 169 14.39 -3.82 18.53
C GLY A 169 13.83 -2.54 19.17
N PHE A 170 14.65 -1.53 19.49
CA PHE A 170 14.19 -0.31 20.17
C PHE A 170 13.07 0.46 19.46
N GLY A 171 13.01 0.42 18.13
CA GLY A 171 11.89 1.00 17.39
C GLY A 171 10.55 0.30 17.66
N SER A 172 10.56 -1.03 17.79
CA SER A 172 9.36 -1.81 18.15
C SER A 172 8.97 -1.59 19.61
N VAL A 173 9.95 -1.49 20.52
CA VAL A 173 9.72 -1.16 21.93
C VAL A 173 9.09 0.23 22.08
N MET A 174 9.66 1.22 21.40
CA MET A 174 9.12 2.58 21.35
C MET A 174 7.69 2.61 20.82
N LEU A 175 7.40 1.87 19.75
CA LEU A 175 6.05 1.79 19.20
C LEU A 175 5.06 1.14 20.18
N GLY A 176 5.45 0.05 20.85
CA GLY A 176 4.63 -0.58 21.89
C GLY A 176 4.29 0.38 23.02
N LEU A 177 5.28 1.12 23.52
CA LEU A 177 5.10 2.18 24.50
C LEU A 177 4.12 3.26 24.01
N LEU A 178 4.31 3.78 22.79
CA LEU A 178 3.44 4.81 22.23
C LEU A 178 1.99 4.34 22.11
N MET A 179 1.76 3.09 21.72
CA MET A 179 0.42 2.51 21.62
C MET A 179 -0.26 2.37 22.98
N GLU A 180 0.48 1.97 24.02
CA GLU A 180 -0.02 1.89 25.39
C GLU A 180 -0.37 3.28 25.95
N VAL A 181 0.52 4.27 25.73
CA VAL A 181 0.26 5.68 26.10
C VAL A 181 -0.95 6.23 25.35
N ALA A 182 -1.06 5.96 24.05
CA ALA A 182 -2.20 6.37 23.24
C ALA A 182 -3.52 5.85 23.80
N ARG A 183 -3.55 4.55 24.13
CA ARG A 183 -4.78 3.89 24.57
C ARG A 183 -5.19 4.32 25.98
N ARG A 184 -4.24 4.42 26.91
CA ARG A 184 -4.52 4.63 28.34
C ARG A 184 -4.53 6.10 28.75
N GLY A 185 -3.63 6.90 28.18
CA GLY A 185 -3.45 8.31 28.54
C GLY A 185 -4.25 9.27 27.67
N LEU A 186 -4.58 8.88 26.43
CA LEU A 186 -5.13 9.80 25.43
C LEU A 186 -6.47 9.35 24.81
N ASP A 187 -7.03 8.22 25.27
CA ASP A 187 -8.24 7.57 24.72
C ASP A 187 -8.23 7.42 23.18
N ALA A 188 -7.05 7.20 22.60
CA ALA A 188 -6.95 6.88 21.18
C ALA A 188 -7.49 5.47 20.92
N VAL A 189 -7.99 5.26 19.71
CA VAL A 189 -8.45 3.96 19.18
C VAL A 189 -7.63 3.53 17.97
N HIS A 190 -7.04 4.48 17.26
CA HIS A 190 -6.23 4.22 16.07
C HIS A 190 -4.88 4.91 16.17
N VAL A 191 -3.88 4.33 15.50
CA VAL A 191 -2.57 4.96 15.28
C VAL A 191 -2.34 5.10 13.79
N VAL A 192 -1.90 6.29 13.38
CA VAL A 192 -1.53 6.61 12.01
C VAL A 192 -0.06 6.99 11.98
N VAL A 193 0.67 6.53 10.97
CA VAL A 193 2.10 6.75 10.80
C VAL A 193 2.40 7.23 9.38
N SER A 194 3.40 8.09 9.25
CA SER A 194 3.96 8.49 7.96
C SER A 194 5.18 7.62 7.65
N ALA A 195 5.01 6.61 6.80
CA ALA A 195 6.07 5.65 6.49
C ALA A 195 6.93 6.13 5.31
N THR A 196 8.24 6.31 5.51
CA THR A 196 9.19 6.45 4.40
C THR A 196 9.29 5.13 3.61
N LYS A 197 9.86 5.18 2.39
CA LYS A 197 10.07 3.97 1.57
C LYS A 197 10.92 2.92 2.30
N GLU A 198 11.92 3.38 3.06
CA GLU A 198 12.86 2.56 3.83
C GLU A 198 12.20 1.98 5.08
N ALA A 199 11.32 2.74 5.75
CA ALA A 199 10.64 2.33 6.97
C ALA A 199 9.37 1.50 6.72
N ARG A 200 8.85 1.45 5.49
CA ARG A 200 7.60 0.74 5.16
C ARG A 200 7.59 -0.72 5.63
N ARG A 201 8.71 -1.44 5.48
CA ARG A 201 8.83 -2.84 5.95
C ARG A 201 8.79 -2.98 7.47
N PHE A 202 9.29 -1.98 8.19
CA PHE A 202 9.16 -1.94 9.64
C PHE A 202 7.68 -1.83 10.01
N TRP A 203 6.97 -0.86 9.45
CA TRP A 203 5.55 -0.61 9.76
C TRP A 203 4.63 -1.78 9.38
N LEU A 204 4.83 -2.41 8.22
CA LEU A 204 4.08 -3.62 7.82
C LEU A 204 4.24 -4.74 8.86
N ARG A 205 5.46 -5.01 9.34
CA ARG A 205 5.72 -6.01 10.38
C ARG A 205 5.08 -5.67 11.72
N GLN A 206 4.77 -4.40 11.96
CA GLN A 206 4.04 -3.95 13.15
C GLN A 206 2.52 -3.94 12.92
N GLY A 207 2.03 -4.46 11.78
CA GLY A 207 0.61 -4.56 11.45
C GLY A 207 -0.02 -3.25 10.96
N PHE A 208 0.78 -2.30 10.46
CA PHE A 208 0.27 -1.07 9.86
C PHE A 208 0.00 -1.28 8.38
N HIS A 209 -1.08 -0.72 7.86
CA HIS A 209 -1.52 -0.90 6.48
C HIS A 209 -1.93 0.42 5.82
N THR A 210 -1.89 0.49 4.49
CA THR A 210 -2.39 1.66 3.75
C THR A 210 -3.92 1.71 3.81
N SER A 211 -4.53 2.88 3.55
CA SER A 211 -6.00 3.04 3.61
C SER A 211 -6.79 2.00 2.80
N SER A 212 -6.25 1.49 1.70
CA SER A 212 -6.86 0.46 0.85
C SER A 212 -6.89 -0.93 1.49
N GLN A 213 -6.05 -1.17 2.49
CA GLN A 213 -5.85 -2.46 3.16
C GLN A 213 -6.31 -2.44 4.63
N CYS A 214 -6.66 -1.27 5.15
CA CYS A 214 -7.23 -1.09 6.47
C CYS A 214 -8.70 -1.54 6.52
N SER A 215 -9.19 -1.90 7.71
CA SER A 215 -10.63 -2.08 7.92
C SER A 215 -11.40 -0.79 7.59
N PRO A 216 -12.69 -0.87 7.21
CA PRO A 216 -13.48 0.31 6.84
C PRO A 216 -13.48 1.41 7.92
N VAL A 217 -13.46 1.02 9.20
CA VAL A 217 -13.41 1.93 10.35
C VAL A 217 -12.08 2.70 10.38
N VAL A 218 -10.96 1.99 10.26
CA VAL A 218 -9.62 2.59 10.25
C VAL A 218 -9.43 3.48 9.01
N ALA A 219 -9.89 3.02 7.84
CA ALA A 219 -9.85 3.80 6.60
C ALA A 219 -10.73 5.07 6.68
N ALA A 220 -11.88 5.02 7.36
CA ALA A 220 -12.70 6.20 7.61
C ALA A 220 -11.99 7.21 8.52
N ALA A 221 -11.34 6.76 9.60
CA ALA A 221 -10.55 7.62 10.47
C ALA A 221 -9.38 8.28 9.72
N MET A 222 -8.65 7.52 8.89
CA MET A 222 -7.59 8.06 8.03
C MET A 222 -8.11 9.11 7.03
N ARG A 223 -9.28 8.90 6.43
CA ARG A 223 -9.90 9.87 5.51
C ARG A 223 -10.34 11.15 6.23
N ALA A 224 -10.99 11.01 7.39
CA ALA A 224 -11.43 12.15 8.21
C ALA A 224 -10.24 13.02 8.63
N LEU A 225 -9.13 12.37 8.98
CA LEU A 225 -7.85 13.02 9.20
C LEU A 225 -7.38 13.75 7.94
N SER A 226 -7.24 13.04 6.81
CA SER A 226 -6.75 13.62 5.54
C SER A 226 -7.53 14.84 5.03
N GLN A 227 -8.81 14.97 5.40
CA GLN A 227 -9.66 16.10 5.04
C GLN A 227 -9.48 17.32 5.96
N LYS A 228 -9.04 17.11 7.21
CA LYS A 228 -8.98 18.16 8.26
C LYS A 228 -7.58 18.65 8.55
N SER A 229 -6.61 17.73 8.62
CA SER A 229 -5.20 18.06 8.75
C SER A 229 -4.60 18.08 7.35
N GLY A 230 -4.35 19.27 6.80
CA GLY A 230 -3.51 19.43 5.60
C GLY A 230 -2.03 19.06 5.82
N ARG A 231 -1.74 18.19 6.81
CA ARG A 231 -0.42 17.90 7.38
C ARG A 231 0.06 16.48 7.07
N PHE A 232 -0.59 15.77 6.15
CA PHE A 232 -0.18 14.42 5.83
C PHE A 232 0.93 14.36 4.81
N GLY A 233 1.92 13.56 5.16
CA GLY A 233 2.94 13.11 4.24
C GLY A 233 4.02 14.16 4.05
N PHE A 234 5.11 14.04 4.80
CA PHE A 234 6.36 14.61 4.35
C PHE A 234 6.71 14.06 2.96
N PHE A 235 7.50 14.82 2.21
CA PHE A 235 7.84 14.52 0.82
C PHE A 235 8.22 13.03 0.66
N LYS A 236 7.44 12.26 -0.12
CA LYS A 236 7.62 10.82 -0.39
C LYS A 236 7.33 9.82 0.75
N THR A 237 6.46 10.14 1.69
CA THR A 237 5.97 9.17 2.69
C THR A 237 4.60 8.58 2.31
N THR A 238 4.31 7.38 2.81
CA THR A 238 3.04 6.67 2.64
C THR A 238 2.32 6.61 3.98
N LEU A 239 1.07 7.07 4.03
CA LEU A 239 0.26 6.93 5.23
C LEU A 239 -0.11 5.47 5.48
N MET A 240 0.14 5.02 6.69
CA MET A 240 -0.24 3.70 7.15
C MET A 240 -0.91 3.81 8.51
N ALA A 241 -1.84 2.92 8.80
CA ALA A 241 -2.58 2.95 10.05
C ALA A 241 -2.85 1.54 10.58
N ARG A 242 -3.15 1.50 11.87
CA ARG A 242 -3.58 0.30 12.57
C ARG A 242 -4.58 0.68 13.66
N GLN A 243 -5.54 -0.20 13.94
CA GLN A 243 -6.33 -0.14 15.17
C GLN A 243 -5.46 -0.54 16.37
N LEU A 244 -5.57 0.21 17.48
CA LEU A 244 -4.89 -0.17 18.70
C LEU A 244 -5.37 -1.56 19.17
N PRO A 245 -4.45 -2.50 19.41
CA PRO A 245 -4.80 -3.83 19.88
C PRO A 245 -5.32 -3.76 21.32
N ALA A 246 -6.12 -4.74 21.75
CA ALA A 246 -6.74 -4.74 23.08
C ALA A 246 -5.67 -4.72 24.20
N GLU A 247 -4.55 -5.38 23.96
CA GLU A 247 -3.37 -5.45 24.82
C GLU A 247 -2.75 -4.08 25.09
N ALA A 248 -2.99 -3.07 24.24
CA ALA A 248 -2.54 -1.70 24.50
C ALA A 248 -3.19 -1.09 25.77
N ALA A 249 -4.32 -1.64 26.23
CA ALA A 249 -4.94 -1.24 27.48
C ALA A 249 -4.18 -1.75 28.72
N ILE A 250 -3.31 -2.76 28.56
CA ILE A 250 -2.56 -3.40 29.65
C ILE A 250 -1.16 -2.78 29.72
N PRO A 251 -0.78 -2.14 30.85
CA PRO A 251 0.55 -1.56 31.03
C PRO A 251 1.68 -2.56 30.75
N GLY A 252 2.60 -2.21 29.86
CA GLY A 252 3.80 -2.97 29.54
C GLY A 252 3.59 -4.24 28.72
N ALA A 253 2.36 -4.57 28.32
CA ALA A 253 2.08 -5.79 27.56
C ALA A 253 2.72 -5.76 26.17
N LEU A 254 2.56 -4.66 25.42
CA LEU A 254 3.13 -4.52 24.09
C LEU A 254 4.64 -4.33 24.14
N VAL A 255 5.13 -3.60 25.15
CA VAL A 255 6.57 -3.48 25.42
C VAL A 255 7.21 -4.85 25.67
N SER A 256 6.61 -5.65 26.56
CA SER A 256 7.12 -6.98 26.90
C SER A 256 7.10 -7.92 25.68
N GLN A 257 6.04 -7.87 24.86
CA GLN A 257 5.98 -8.61 23.59
C GLN A 257 7.09 -8.17 22.61
N ALA A 258 7.35 -6.87 22.50
CA ALA A 258 8.41 -6.36 21.63
C ALA A 258 9.80 -6.84 22.10
N LEU A 259 10.05 -6.85 23.42
CA LEU A 259 11.28 -7.37 24.00
C LEU A 259 11.41 -8.89 23.87
N ALA A 260 10.32 -9.64 24.01
CA ALA A 260 10.32 -11.09 23.79
C ALA A 260 10.70 -11.44 22.35
N ARG A 261 10.08 -10.78 21.37
CA ARG A 261 10.43 -10.93 19.94
C ARG A 261 11.87 -10.53 19.65
N GLN A 262 12.39 -9.52 20.34
CA GLN A 262 13.80 -9.17 20.25
C GLN A 262 14.67 -10.30 20.82
N LYS A 263 14.37 -10.83 22.01
CA LYS A 263 15.11 -11.94 22.60
C LYS A 263 15.08 -13.19 21.71
N GLU A 264 13.97 -13.49 21.06
CA GLU A 264 13.87 -14.58 20.07
C GLU A 264 14.72 -14.32 18.83
N ARG A 265 14.82 -13.07 18.38
CA ARG A 265 15.66 -12.66 17.24
C ARG A 265 17.16 -12.79 17.54
N TRP A 266 17.55 -12.67 18.81
CA TRP A 266 18.93 -12.75 19.29
C TRP A 266 19.23 -14.03 20.08
N ALA A 267 18.26 -14.93 20.25
CA ALA A 267 18.51 -16.29 20.69
C ALA A 267 19.49 -16.91 19.69
N PRO A 268 20.48 -17.72 20.12
CA PRO A 268 21.31 -18.47 19.20
C PRO A 268 20.36 -19.18 18.27
N ALA A 269 20.40 -18.80 16.99
CA ALA A 269 19.51 -19.35 15.98
C ALA A 269 19.55 -20.87 16.18
N SER A 270 18.41 -21.50 16.45
CA SER A 270 18.34 -22.96 16.46
C SER A 270 19.11 -23.44 15.24
N LYS A 271 20.09 -24.34 15.44
CA LYS A 271 20.96 -24.80 14.35
C LYS A 271 20.04 -25.19 13.20
N GLY A 272 20.09 -24.44 12.11
CA GLY A 272 19.27 -24.71 10.95
C GLY A 272 19.67 -26.07 10.38
N PHE A 273 18.73 -26.74 9.73
CA PHE A 273 18.99 -28.00 9.06
C PHE A 273 19.60 -27.71 7.68
N ALA A 274 20.66 -28.45 7.33
CA ALA A 274 21.14 -28.55 5.96
C ALA A 274 20.08 -29.25 5.09
N ALA A 275 20.21 -29.13 3.76
CA ALA A 275 19.22 -29.61 2.80
C ALA A 275 18.83 -31.09 3.01
N GLU A 276 19.81 -31.99 3.10
CA GLU A 276 19.55 -33.42 3.26
C GLU A 276 18.82 -33.74 4.59
N LYS A 277 19.22 -33.05 5.67
CA LYS A 277 18.62 -33.21 7.01
C LYS A 277 17.20 -32.63 7.08
N ALA A 278 16.96 -31.54 6.35
CA ALA A 278 15.66 -30.91 6.25
C ALA A 278 14.68 -31.80 5.46
N ALA A 279 15.15 -32.40 4.37
CA ALA A 279 14.39 -33.34 3.55
C ALA A 279 14.01 -34.61 4.32
N GLU A 280 14.96 -35.21 5.04
CA GLU A 280 14.73 -36.34 5.95
C GLU A 280 13.61 -36.03 6.96
N LYS A 281 13.65 -34.86 7.59
CA LYS A 281 12.66 -34.45 8.60
C LYS A 281 11.30 -34.07 8.02
N ALA A 282 11.29 -33.44 6.85
CA ALA A 282 10.07 -33.00 6.18
C ALA A 282 9.41 -34.09 5.33
N GLY A 283 10.06 -35.25 5.18
CA GLY A 283 9.52 -36.42 4.49
C GLY A 283 9.55 -36.30 2.96
N TYR A 284 10.65 -35.80 2.39
CA TYR A 284 10.85 -35.75 0.93
C TYR A 284 12.29 -36.13 0.54
N GLU A 285 12.49 -36.52 -0.72
CA GLU A 285 13.81 -36.82 -1.30
C GLU A 285 14.51 -35.53 -1.75
N GLU A 286 15.72 -35.26 -1.24
CA GLU A 286 16.51 -34.10 -1.67
C GLU A 286 17.11 -34.35 -3.06
N VAL A 287 16.80 -33.48 -4.04
CA VAL A 287 17.32 -33.55 -5.41
C VAL A 287 18.00 -32.25 -5.82
N ARG A 288 19.10 -32.35 -6.58
CA ARG A 288 19.86 -31.18 -7.07
C ARG A 288 19.60 -30.81 -8.53
N CYS A 289 18.83 -31.63 -9.24
CA CYS A 289 18.41 -31.42 -10.61
C CYS A 289 16.92 -31.76 -10.75
N SER A 290 16.22 -31.06 -11.64
CA SER A 290 14.87 -31.46 -12.04
C SER A 290 14.93 -32.66 -13.00
N PHE A 291 13.86 -33.45 -13.02
CA PHE A 291 13.79 -34.69 -13.79
C PHE A 291 12.39 -34.92 -14.35
N THR A 292 12.24 -35.85 -15.27
CA THR A 292 10.95 -36.35 -15.77
C THR A 292 10.82 -37.84 -15.49
N GLN A 293 9.57 -38.31 -15.34
CA GLN A 293 9.29 -39.73 -15.24
C GLN A 293 9.06 -40.30 -16.64
N THR A 294 9.85 -41.32 -17.00
CA THR A 294 9.76 -42.04 -18.29
C THR A 294 9.31 -43.48 -18.05
N ALA A 295 8.95 -44.19 -19.12
CA ALA A 295 8.64 -45.62 -19.05
C ALA A 295 9.79 -46.47 -18.49
N SER A 296 11.04 -46.03 -18.66
CA SER A 296 12.26 -46.66 -18.15
C SER A 296 12.65 -46.20 -16.72
N GLY A 297 11.87 -45.31 -16.10
CA GLY A 297 12.16 -44.75 -14.78
C GLY A 297 12.48 -43.24 -14.82
N ARG A 298 13.19 -42.75 -13.80
CA ARG A 298 13.57 -41.33 -13.67
C ARG A 298 14.66 -40.96 -14.69
N ALA A 299 14.42 -39.88 -15.44
CA ALA A 299 15.40 -39.29 -16.35
C ALA A 299 15.68 -37.84 -15.96
N ASP A 300 16.92 -37.54 -15.60
CA ASP A 300 17.32 -36.17 -15.25
C ASP A 300 17.29 -35.26 -16.47
N LEU A 301 16.91 -34.00 -16.28
CA LEU A 301 16.92 -33.02 -17.35
C LEU A 301 18.37 -32.64 -17.71
N VAL A 302 18.72 -32.86 -18.98
CA VAL A 302 19.98 -32.38 -19.57
C VAL A 302 19.75 -31.02 -20.20
N PHE A 303 20.66 -30.08 -19.91
CA PHE A 303 20.60 -28.70 -20.39
C PHE A 303 21.73 -28.40 -21.37
N THR A 304 21.41 -27.73 -22.47
CA THR A 304 22.42 -27.24 -23.43
C THR A 304 23.23 -26.08 -22.83
N PRO A 305 24.40 -25.73 -23.38
CA PRO A 305 25.19 -24.57 -22.91
C PRO A 305 24.39 -23.26 -22.88
N GLU A 306 23.46 -23.07 -23.82
CA GLU A 306 22.58 -21.90 -23.90
C GLU A 306 21.49 -21.89 -22.82
N GLU A 307 21.12 -23.07 -22.31
CA GLU A 307 20.19 -23.25 -21.19
C GLU A 307 20.90 -23.16 -19.82
N GLN A 308 22.25 -23.14 -19.80
CA GLN A 308 23.01 -22.90 -18.59
C GLN A 308 22.97 -21.41 -18.22
N ARG A 309 22.37 -21.12 -17.06
CA ARG A 309 22.50 -19.82 -16.43
C ARG A 309 23.88 -19.78 -15.78
N GLY A 310 24.78 -18.89 -16.21
CA GLY A 310 26.13 -18.72 -15.67
C GLY A 310 26.19 -18.17 -14.24
N VAL A 311 25.24 -18.55 -13.39
CA VAL A 311 25.08 -18.08 -12.01
C VAL A 311 25.10 -19.29 -11.09
N GLU A 312 26.06 -19.29 -10.16
CA GLU A 312 26.22 -20.34 -9.16
C GLU A 312 25.29 -20.09 -7.96
N VAL A 313 24.48 -21.09 -7.62
CA VAL A 313 23.62 -21.08 -6.43
C VAL A 313 24.40 -21.64 -5.24
N ARG A 314 24.55 -20.85 -4.18
CA ARG A 314 25.30 -21.21 -2.97
C ARG A 314 24.43 -21.97 -1.96
N TYR A 315 24.08 -23.20 -2.29
CA TYR A 315 23.21 -24.06 -1.47
C TYR A 315 23.75 -24.29 -0.05
N GLU A 316 25.06 -24.32 0.13
CA GLU A 316 25.74 -24.50 1.42
C GLU A 316 25.45 -23.39 2.44
N ARG A 317 24.95 -22.24 1.96
CA ARG A 317 24.59 -21.10 2.81
C ARG A 317 23.12 -21.09 3.19
N LEU A 318 22.30 -21.94 2.57
CA LEU A 318 20.88 -22.06 2.85
C LEU A 318 20.64 -23.04 4.00
N GLN A 319 19.70 -22.71 4.87
CA GLN A 319 19.30 -23.55 5.99
C GLN A 319 17.79 -23.52 6.18
N ALA A 320 17.20 -24.68 6.42
CA ALA A 320 15.82 -24.80 6.87
C ALA A 320 15.73 -24.68 8.39
N PHE A 321 14.60 -24.21 8.90
CA PHE A 321 14.33 -24.18 10.34
C PHE A 321 12.83 -24.36 10.60
N ILE A 322 12.49 -24.86 11.79
CA ILE A 322 11.12 -25.03 12.23
C ILE A 322 10.70 -23.75 12.95
N LYS A 323 9.55 -23.21 12.59
CA LYS A 323 8.94 -22.04 13.23
C LYS A 323 8.21 -22.48 14.49
N PRO A 324 8.29 -21.71 15.59
CA PRO A 324 7.49 -21.98 16.77
C PRO A 324 6.00 -21.93 16.40
N ALA A 325 5.23 -22.92 16.84
CA ALA A 325 3.81 -23.03 16.54
C ALA A 325 3.03 -21.88 17.18
N GLU A 326 2.18 -21.20 16.41
CA GLU A 326 1.16 -20.30 16.95
C GLU A 326 0.04 -21.17 17.53
N ALA A 327 -0.01 -21.28 18.87
CA ALA A 327 -1.01 -21.86 19.77
C ALA A 327 -1.69 -23.22 19.42
N GLU A 328 -2.12 -23.49 18.18
CA GLU A 328 -2.82 -24.71 17.74
C GLU A 328 -2.61 -25.01 16.23
N GLY A 329 -1.39 -24.87 15.72
CA GLY A 329 -1.07 -25.13 14.30
C GLY A 329 -0.02 -26.23 14.08
N PRO A 330 -0.02 -26.92 12.92
CA PRO A 330 1.07 -27.83 12.57
C PRO A 330 2.41 -27.09 12.49
N GLU A 331 3.51 -27.81 12.75
CA GLU A 331 4.87 -27.27 12.60
C GLU A 331 5.06 -26.66 11.21
N ARG A 332 5.48 -25.39 11.16
CA ARG A 332 5.74 -24.68 9.91
C ARG A 332 7.23 -24.60 9.64
N TRP A 333 7.64 -24.82 8.40
CA TRP A 333 9.03 -24.68 7.97
C TRP A 333 9.32 -23.27 7.46
N GLY A 334 10.57 -22.84 7.62
CA GLY A 334 11.12 -21.65 6.98
C GLY A 334 12.51 -21.95 6.43
N VAL A 335 12.96 -21.15 5.45
CA VAL A 335 14.30 -21.23 4.89
C VAL A 335 14.96 -19.86 5.02
N ARG A 336 16.26 -19.82 5.32
CA ARG A 336 17.05 -18.59 5.40
C ARG A 336 18.42 -18.80 4.77
N CYS A 337 19.06 -17.70 4.37
CA CYS A 337 20.47 -17.70 3.98
C CYS A 337 21.32 -17.18 5.14
N THR A 338 22.40 -17.87 5.48
CA THR A 338 23.35 -17.47 6.53
C THR A 338 24.21 -16.26 6.14
N SER A 339 24.19 -15.85 4.86
CA SER A 339 24.92 -14.70 4.36
C SER A 339 24.00 -13.67 3.71
N HIS A 340 24.51 -12.45 3.57
CA HIS A 340 23.82 -11.37 2.87
C HIS A 340 23.59 -11.71 1.39
N ILE A 341 22.41 -11.36 0.86
CA ILE A 341 22.03 -11.56 -0.55
C ILE A 341 21.81 -10.19 -1.20
N LYS A 342 22.44 -9.95 -2.35
CA LYS A 342 22.26 -8.72 -3.12
C LYS A 342 20.96 -8.76 -3.94
N GLU A 343 20.41 -7.58 -4.22
CA GLU A 343 19.31 -7.45 -5.18
C GLU A 343 19.67 -8.08 -6.53
N GLY A 344 18.71 -8.80 -7.14
CA GLY A 344 18.87 -9.49 -8.41
C GLY A 344 19.68 -10.79 -8.36
N ALA A 345 20.23 -11.18 -7.21
CA ALA A 345 20.97 -12.43 -7.08
C ALA A 345 20.04 -13.65 -7.14
N VAL A 346 20.46 -14.70 -7.83
CA VAL A 346 19.79 -16.01 -7.79
C VAL A 346 20.03 -16.63 -6.41
N VAL A 347 18.94 -16.94 -5.72
CA VAL A 347 18.96 -17.46 -4.35
C VAL A 347 18.83 -18.98 -4.34
N LEU A 348 17.91 -19.53 -5.13
CA LEU A 348 17.89 -20.96 -5.42
C LEU A 348 17.28 -21.26 -6.80
N GLU A 349 17.62 -22.42 -7.36
CA GLU A 349 16.84 -23.07 -8.42
C GLU A 349 15.75 -23.93 -7.80
N LEU A 350 14.53 -23.94 -8.31
CA LEU A 350 13.50 -24.88 -7.89
C LEU A 350 13.69 -26.21 -8.62
N CYS A 351 13.92 -27.29 -7.87
CA CYS A 351 14.12 -28.63 -8.41
C CYS A 351 12.99 -29.57 -7.99
N GLY A 352 12.61 -30.48 -8.88
CA GLY A 352 11.54 -31.46 -8.66
C GLY A 352 11.22 -32.24 -9.94
N GLN A 353 10.08 -32.94 -9.93
CA GLN A 353 9.60 -33.69 -11.09
C GLN A 353 8.80 -32.77 -12.01
N TRP A 354 9.14 -32.72 -13.30
CA TRP A 354 8.32 -32.08 -14.31
C TRP A 354 7.22 -33.02 -14.80
N LEU A 355 5.99 -32.50 -14.83
CA LEU A 355 4.79 -33.16 -15.32
C LEU A 355 4.24 -32.44 -16.55
N ASP A 356 3.71 -33.24 -17.48
CA ASP A 356 2.88 -32.76 -18.58
C ASP A 356 1.42 -32.51 -18.14
N ASP A 357 0.58 -32.02 -19.06
CA ASP A 357 -0.82 -31.73 -18.76
C ASP A 357 -1.64 -32.99 -18.43
N LEU A 358 -1.34 -34.16 -19.03
CA LEU A 358 -2.06 -35.41 -18.76
C LEU A 358 -1.74 -35.94 -17.36
N GLN A 359 -0.46 -35.93 -16.99
CA GLN A 359 0.02 -36.28 -15.67
C GLN A 359 -0.54 -35.32 -14.62
N TYR A 360 -0.56 -34.02 -14.90
CA TYR A 360 -1.19 -33.03 -14.03
C TYR A 360 -2.69 -33.30 -13.85
N GLU A 361 -3.44 -33.56 -14.92
CA GLU A 361 -4.89 -33.84 -14.86
C GLU A 361 -5.22 -35.15 -14.14
N SER A 362 -4.31 -36.12 -14.13
CA SER A 362 -4.47 -37.36 -13.37
C SER A 362 -4.39 -37.18 -11.85
N LEU A 363 -3.87 -36.04 -11.37
CA LEU A 363 -3.74 -35.75 -9.95
C LEU A 363 -5.07 -35.23 -9.34
N PRO A 364 -5.37 -35.59 -8.07
CA PRO A 364 -6.45 -34.97 -7.31
C PRO A 364 -6.38 -33.44 -7.28
N ALA A 365 -7.54 -32.77 -7.24
CA ALA A 365 -7.63 -31.32 -7.23
C ALA A 365 -6.77 -30.65 -6.13
N GLU A 366 -6.79 -31.21 -4.92
CA GLU A 366 -6.03 -30.71 -3.76
C GLU A 366 -4.50 -30.83 -3.92
N GLU A 367 -4.06 -31.77 -4.75
CA GLU A 367 -2.64 -31.99 -5.04
C GLU A 367 -2.16 -31.05 -6.14
N ARG A 368 -2.99 -30.84 -7.17
CA ARG A 368 -2.74 -29.91 -8.27
C ARG A 368 -2.48 -28.48 -7.78
N GLU A 369 -3.15 -28.05 -6.72
CA GLU A 369 -2.94 -26.73 -6.10
C GLU A 369 -1.53 -26.53 -5.49
N LYS A 370 -0.77 -27.60 -5.28
CA LYS A 370 0.56 -27.56 -4.66
C LYS A 370 1.71 -27.53 -5.67
N LEU A 371 1.40 -27.59 -6.97
CA LEU A 371 2.40 -27.62 -8.04
C LEU A 371 2.78 -26.20 -8.48
N VAL A 372 4.04 -26.01 -8.84
CA VAL A 372 4.56 -24.73 -9.37
C VAL A 372 4.54 -24.80 -10.89
N SER A 373 4.33 -23.68 -11.57
CA SER A 373 4.33 -23.64 -13.04
C SER A 373 4.75 -22.28 -13.58
N PHE A 374 5.02 -22.24 -14.89
CA PHE A 374 5.26 -21.02 -15.62
C PHE A 374 3.98 -20.16 -15.73
N ASP A 375 4.13 -18.89 -16.12
CA ASP A 375 3.00 -18.04 -16.46
C ASP A 375 2.17 -18.62 -17.62
N GLU A 376 0.91 -18.19 -17.75
CA GLU A 376 -0.02 -18.74 -18.75
C GLU A 376 0.50 -18.59 -20.19
N SER A 377 1.16 -17.47 -20.50
CA SER A 377 1.68 -17.23 -21.86
C SER A 377 2.81 -18.20 -22.21
N THR A 378 3.70 -18.46 -21.25
CA THR A 378 4.79 -19.42 -21.39
C THR A 378 4.27 -20.85 -21.46
N ARG A 379 3.28 -21.22 -20.63
CA ARG A 379 2.64 -22.55 -20.71
C ARG A 379 1.99 -22.78 -22.06
N GLN A 380 1.26 -21.79 -22.57
CA GLN A 380 0.61 -21.89 -23.88
C GLN A 380 1.64 -22.10 -24.99
N ARG A 381 2.74 -21.33 -25.00
CA ARG A 381 3.84 -21.54 -25.96
C ARG A 381 4.45 -22.93 -25.86
N LYS A 382 4.67 -23.44 -24.65
CA LYS A 382 5.18 -24.78 -24.43
C LYS A 382 4.25 -25.86 -24.98
N ARG A 383 2.93 -25.74 -24.77
CA ARG A 383 1.93 -26.63 -25.36
C ARG A 383 2.00 -26.62 -26.89
N GLU A 384 2.11 -25.45 -27.49
CA GLU A 384 2.21 -25.30 -28.95
C GLU A 384 3.46 -25.96 -29.54
N HIS A 385 4.54 -26.05 -28.76
CA HIS A 385 5.80 -26.69 -29.15
C HIS A 385 5.92 -28.14 -28.64
N GLY A 386 4.89 -28.68 -27.99
CA GLY A 386 4.90 -30.04 -27.43
C GLY A 386 5.94 -30.26 -26.32
N ASP A 387 6.32 -29.21 -25.59
CA ASP A 387 7.26 -29.34 -24.47
C ASP A 387 6.55 -29.92 -23.24
N PRO A 388 6.98 -31.09 -22.72
CA PRO A 388 6.32 -31.75 -21.59
C PRO A 388 6.63 -31.10 -20.23
N CYS A 389 7.59 -30.17 -20.15
CA CYS A 389 7.97 -29.54 -18.88
C CYS A 389 7.04 -28.36 -18.57
N ILE A 390 5.82 -28.63 -18.10
CA ILE A 390 4.79 -27.61 -17.83
C ILE A 390 4.63 -27.34 -16.33
N TRP A 391 4.49 -28.40 -15.53
CA TRP A 391 4.20 -28.32 -14.10
C TRP A 391 5.34 -28.93 -13.28
N LEU A 392 5.83 -28.22 -12.28
CA LEU A 392 6.88 -28.68 -11.37
C LEU A 392 6.25 -29.20 -10.08
N ASP A 393 6.38 -30.51 -9.86
CA ASP A 393 5.99 -31.21 -8.66
C ASP A 393 7.17 -31.39 -7.70
N MET A 394 7.02 -30.82 -6.51
CA MET A 394 8.03 -30.84 -5.44
C MET A 394 7.56 -31.67 -4.23
N ARG A 395 6.51 -32.50 -4.35
CA ARG A 395 5.86 -33.20 -3.23
C ARG A 395 6.57 -34.45 -2.75
N HIS A 396 7.35 -35.10 -3.60
CA HIS A 396 8.08 -36.33 -3.22
C HIS A 396 9.59 -36.19 -3.37
N ALA A 397 10.03 -35.47 -4.40
CA ALA A 397 11.43 -35.15 -4.62
C ALA A 397 11.56 -33.66 -4.90
N ALA A 398 12.37 -32.96 -4.13
CA ALA A 398 12.56 -31.52 -4.25
C ALA A 398 13.89 -31.07 -3.66
N ASN A 399 14.21 -29.79 -3.76
CA ASN A 399 15.22 -29.20 -2.89
C ASN A 399 14.59 -28.32 -1.80
N LEU A 400 15.43 -27.59 -1.06
CA LEU A 400 15.01 -26.61 -0.05
C LEU A 400 13.93 -25.62 -0.53
N GLY A 401 13.78 -25.41 -1.84
CA GLY A 401 12.72 -24.60 -2.45
C GLY A 401 11.32 -24.96 -1.99
N ARG A 402 11.06 -26.25 -1.74
CA ARG A 402 9.79 -26.75 -1.23
C ARG A 402 9.43 -26.17 0.15
N LEU A 403 10.42 -25.96 1.00
CA LEU A 403 10.24 -25.50 2.38
C LEU A 403 10.17 -23.98 2.51
N VAL A 404 10.38 -23.26 1.41
CA VAL A 404 10.32 -21.80 1.41
C VAL A 404 8.86 -21.38 1.55
N SER A 405 8.54 -20.71 2.67
CA SER A 405 7.18 -20.30 2.98
C SER A 405 6.67 -19.27 1.97
N GLU A 406 5.52 -19.54 1.36
CA GLU A 406 4.85 -18.55 0.52
C GLU A 406 4.40 -17.34 1.36
N CYS A 407 4.49 -16.13 0.81
CA CYS A 407 4.08 -14.92 1.50
C CYS A 407 3.18 -14.04 0.62
N ASN A 408 2.04 -13.65 1.19
CA ASN A 408 1.04 -12.77 0.56
C ASN A 408 1.32 -11.28 0.78
N GLU A 409 2.19 -10.97 1.75
CA GLU A 409 2.28 -9.63 2.33
C GLU A 409 3.54 -8.89 1.90
N ALA A 410 4.70 -9.55 1.93
CA ALA A 410 6.01 -8.92 1.67
C ALA A 410 7.05 -9.93 1.19
N ALA A 411 6.79 -10.59 0.06
CA ALA A 411 7.74 -11.50 -0.57
C ALA A 411 9.08 -10.77 -0.88
N ASN A 412 10.19 -11.34 -0.43
CA ASN A 412 11.54 -10.85 -0.69
C ASN A 412 12.22 -11.57 -1.87
N LEU A 413 11.60 -12.64 -2.37
CA LEU A 413 12.00 -13.36 -3.58
C LEU A 413 10.97 -13.16 -4.70
N GLU A 414 11.39 -13.39 -5.94
CA GLU A 414 10.53 -13.51 -7.13
C GLU A 414 10.88 -14.74 -7.95
N LEU A 415 9.90 -15.25 -8.69
CA LEU A 415 10.09 -16.36 -9.60
C LEU A 415 10.65 -15.87 -10.94
N SER A 416 11.72 -16.49 -11.42
CA SER A 416 12.38 -16.20 -12.68
C SER A 416 12.50 -17.47 -13.50
N ALA A 417 11.86 -17.50 -14.67
CA ALA A 417 11.99 -18.58 -15.63
C ALA A 417 13.27 -18.42 -16.48
N TRP A 418 13.91 -19.53 -16.83
CA TRP A 418 15.11 -19.54 -17.66
C TRP A 418 15.11 -20.68 -18.70
N PRO A 419 15.57 -20.43 -19.93
CA PRO A 419 15.88 -19.11 -20.53
C PRO A 419 14.69 -18.13 -20.49
N PRO A 420 14.91 -16.81 -20.51
CA PRO A 420 13.84 -15.82 -20.31
C PRO A 420 12.75 -15.93 -21.39
N ALA A 421 11.49 -15.73 -20.97
CA ALA A 421 10.34 -15.78 -21.87
C ALA A 421 10.49 -14.73 -22.99
N GLY A 422 10.36 -15.17 -24.25
CA GLY A 422 10.53 -14.31 -25.43
C GLY A 422 11.77 -14.64 -26.28
N GLY A 423 12.70 -15.45 -25.78
CA GLY A 423 13.81 -15.98 -26.56
C GLY A 423 13.42 -17.09 -27.55
N ALA A 424 14.41 -17.53 -28.35
CA ALA A 424 14.28 -18.66 -29.28
C ALA A 424 14.12 -20.01 -28.56
N LEU A 425 14.65 -20.13 -27.33
CA LEU A 425 14.53 -21.32 -26.49
C LEU A 425 13.39 -21.16 -25.48
N LEU A 426 12.67 -22.24 -25.22
CA LEU A 426 11.62 -22.29 -24.21
C LEU A 426 12.23 -22.49 -22.81
N PRO A 427 11.69 -21.82 -21.76
CA PRO A 427 12.19 -21.97 -20.40
C PRO A 427 12.01 -23.39 -19.88
N ARG A 428 13.03 -23.99 -19.28
CA ARG A 428 12.91 -25.33 -18.64
C ARG A 428 13.33 -25.33 -17.17
N ARG A 429 13.70 -24.15 -16.65
CA ARG A 429 14.20 -23.96 -15.29
C ARG A 429 13.47 -22.81 -14.60
N LEU A 430 13.31 -22.94 -13.29
CA LEU A 430 12.69 -21.93 -12.43
C LEU A 430 13.66 -21.57 -11.31
N PHE A 431 13.83 -20.27 -11.07
CA PHE A 431 14.73 -19.75 -10.05
C PHE A 431 13.98 -18.80 -9.13
N LEU A 432 14.36 -18.77 -7.85
CA LEU A 432 14.03 -17.68 -6.95
C LEU A 432 15.14 -16.64 -6.94
N VAL A 433 14.78 -15.40 -7.22
CA VAL A 433 15.70 -14.26 -7.33
C VAL A 433 15.35 -13.23 -6.27
N ALA A 434 16.35 -12.59 -5.66
CA ALA A 434 16.14 -11.56 -4.65
C ALA A 434 15.58 -10.27 -5.26
N LYS A 435 14.41 -9.81 -4.79
CA LYS A 435 13.78 -8.55 -5.25
C LYS A 435 14.50 -7.28 -4.78
N HIS A 436 15.31 -7.42 -3.75
CA HIS A 436 16.03 -6.35 -3.07
C HIS A 436 17.12 -6.98 -2.21
N GLU A 437 17.97 -6.19 -1.58
CA GLU A 437 18.95 -6.71 -0.62
C GLU A 437 18.27 -7.43 0.56
N ILE A 438 18.76 -8.63 0.89
CA ILE A 438 18.26 -9.47 1.98
C ILE A 438 19.40 -9.67 2.98
N ALA A 439 19.18 -9.24 4.23
CA ALA A 439 20.14 -9.40 5.30
C ALA A 439 20.31 -10.90 5.66
N ALA A 440 21.51 -11.24 6.16
CA ALA A 440 21.78 -12.58 6.65
C ALA A 440 20.75 -13.05 7.68
N SER A 441 20.44 -14.34 7.66
CA SER A 441 19.47 -15.04 8.50
C SER A 441 18.03 -14.53 8.41
N THR A 442 17.71 -13.67 7.45
CA THR A 442 16.32 -13.32 7.13
C THR A 442 15.64 -14.51 6.47
N GLU A 443 14.40 -14.78 6.87
CA GLU A 443 13.56 -15.78 6.23
C GLU A 443 13.30 -15.42 4.75
N LEU A 444 13.44 -16.41 3.88
CA LEU A 444 13.16 -16.34 2.46
C LEU A 444 11.67 -16.61 2.20
N ALA A 445 11.07 -15.77 1.36
CA ALA A 445 9.64 -15.79 1.10
C ALA A 445 9.33 -15.34 -0.34
N PRO A 446 8.96 -16.25 -1.26
CA PRO A 446 8.47 -15.90 -2.58
C PRO A 446 6.98 -15.50 -2.55
N PRO A 447 6.48 -14.86 -3.62
CA PRO A 447 5.05 -14.73 -3.83
C PRO A 447 4.39 -16.11 -3.94
N LEU A 448 3.08 -16.19 -3.69
CA LEU A 448 2.29 -17.42 -3.91
C LEU A 448 2.56 -18.03 -5.28
N PHE A 449 2.97 -19.29 -5.30
CA PHE A 449 2.97 -20.07 -6.52
C PHE A 449 1.54 -20.60 -6.73
N GLY A 450 0.96 -20.36 -7.90
CA GLY A 450 -0.29 -21.03 -8.29
C GLY A 450 -1.58 -20.65 -7.56
N ARG A 451 -1.59 -20.08 -6.35
CA ARG A 451 -2.86 -19.84 -5.61
C ARG A 451 -3.75 -18.72 -6.15
N ARG A 452 -3.26 -17.87 -7.06
CA ARG A 452 -4.06 -16.84 -7.77
C ARG A 452 -3.24 -16.15 -8.85
N ALA A 453 -2.37 -16.89 -9.55
CA ALA A 453 -1.58 -16.32 -10.65
C ALA A 453 -2.49 -15.71 -11.75
N ALA A 454 -3.75 -16.13 -11.87
CA ALA A 454 -4.72 -15.44 -12.72
C ALA A 454 -5.07 -14.01 -12.26
N ALA A 455 -5.00 -13.69 -10.97
CA ALA A 455 -5.30 -12.36 -10.44
C ALA A 455 -4.06 -11.43 -10.40
N ALA A 456 -2.85 -12.00 -10.28
CA ALA A 456 -1.60 -11.24 -10.26
C ALA A 456 -0.91 -11.14 -11.64
N ALA A 457 -1.02 -12.16 -12.50
CA ALA A 457 -0.54 -12.09 -13.88
C ALA A 457 -1.46 -11.21 -14.75
N ALA A 458 -2.76 -11.11 -14.43
CA ALA A 458 -3.62 -10.07 -14.98
C ALA A 458 -3.18 -8.64 -14.59
N ALA A 459 -2.41 -8.48 -13.51
CA ALA A 459 -1.85 -7.19 -13.08
C ALA A 459 -0.42 -6.92 -13.61
N ALA A 460 0.24 -7.92 -14.23
CA ALA A 460 1.65 -7.80 -14.65
C ALA A 460 1.91 -8.11 -16.14
N ALA A 461 0.97 -8.71 -16.86
CA ALA A 461 1.09 -8.91 -18.30
C ALA A 461 0.68 -7.64 -19.08
N VAL A 462 1.54 -6.63 -19.06
CA VAL A 462 1.58 -5.60 -20.11
C VAL A 462 2.22 -6.24 -21.34
N VAL A 463 1.47 -7.08 -22.05
CA VAL A 463 1.68 -7.22 -23.49
C VAL A 463 0.98 -6.02 -24.09
N THR A 464 1.76 -5.09 -24.65
CA THR A 464 1.25 -3.90 -25.36
C THR A 464 0.15 -4.28 -26.35
N PRO A 465 -1.14 -3.99 -26.07
CA PRO A 465 -2.18 -4.06 -27.06
C PRO A 465 -2.32 -2.68 -27.69
N ALA A 466 -2.66 -2.64 -28.97
CA ALA A 466 -2.90 -1.40 -29.70
C ALA A 466 -3.90 -0.51 -28.94
N LYS A 467 -3.49 0.73 -28.71
CA LYS A 467 -4.18 1.78 -27.94
C LYS A 467 -5.62 2.03 -28.45
N PRO A 468 -6.68 1.74 -27.67
CA PRO A 468 -8.03 2.24 -27.92
C PRO A 468 -8.17 3.69 -27.39
N PRO A 469 -9.16 4.47 -27.87
CA PRO A 469 -9.18 5.91 -27.67
C PRO A 469 -9.48 6.28 -26.20
N PRO A 470 -8.69 7.20 -25.59
CA PRO A 470 -8.96 7.69 -24.24
C PRO A 470 -10.23 8.55 -24.21
N LEU A 471 -10.95 8.52 -23.06
CA LEU A 471 -12.05 9.43 -22.73
C LEU A 471 -11.63 10.87 -23.06
N ALA A 472 -12.17 11.40 -24.15
CA ALA A 472 -11.82 12.72 -24.65
C ALA A 472 -12.74 13.77 -24.02
N VAL A 473 -12.30 15.02 -24.06
CA VAL A 473 -13.21 16.14 -23.79
C VAL A 473 -14.41 16.06 -24.73
N GLY A 474 -15.62 16.16 -24.18
CA GLY A 474 -16.87 15.97 -24.90
C GLY A 474 -17.39 14.53 -24.96
N SER A 475 -16.63 13.53 -24.46
CA SER A 475 -17.15 12.16 -24.36
C SER A 475 -18.29 12.09 -23.34
N VAL A 476 -19.39 11.45 -23.76
CA VAL A 476 -20.50 11.05 -22.87
C VAL A 476 -20.01 9.87 -22.02
N VAL A 477 -20.28 9.92 -20.72
CA VAL A 477 -19.89 8.91 -19.74
C VAL A 477 -21.03 8.63 -18.77
N GLU A 478 -20.99 7.47 -18.12
CA GLU A 478 -21.74 7.23 -16.89
C GLU A 478 -20.82 7.38 -15.68
N VAL A 479 -21.33 8.07 -14.67
CA VAL A 479 -20.65 8.41 -13.43
C VAL A 479 -21.27 7.60 -12.29
N GLU A 480 -20.45 6.83 -11.59
CA GLU A 480 -20.87 6.10 -10.39
C GLU A 480 -20.76 6.97 -9.14
N GLN A 481 -21.88 7.13 -8.42
CA GLN A 481 -21.95 7.93 -7.21
C GLN A 481 -21.49 7.14 -5.99
N ALA A 482 -20.57 7.73 -5.22
CA ALA A 482 -19.97 7.12 -4.02
C ALA A 482 -20.63 7.57 -2.70
N GLU A 483 -21.55 8.54 -2.77
CA GLU A 483 -22.29 9.02 -1.61
C GLU A 483 -23.22 7.95 -1.07
N LEU A 484 -23.38 7.86 0.26
CA LEU A 484 -24.14 6.79 0.90
C LEU A 484 -25.60 6.68 0.40
N ALA A 485 -26.24 7.81 0.10
CA ALA A 485 -27.61 7.87 -0.39
C ALA A 485 -27.74 7.52 -1.90
N LEU A 486 -26.65 7.65 -2.66
CA LEU A 486 -26.61 7.42 -4.10
C LEU A 486 -25.70 6.22 -4.46
N CYS A 487 -25.35 5.40 -3.47
CA CYS A 487 -24.30 4.41 -3.60
C CYS A 487 -24.60 3.42 -4.73
N GLY A 488 -23.76 3.40 -5.76
CA GLY A 488 -23.92 2.52 -6.92
C GLY A 488 -24.91 3.03 -7.97
N ALA A 489 -25.59 4.16 -7.74
CA ALA A 489 -26.37 4.84 -8.76
C ALA A 489 -25.43 5.41 -9.83
N ARG A 490 -25.90 5.39 -11.08
CA ARG A 490 -25.14 5.86 -12.24
C ARG A 490 -25.89 6.95 -12.99
N TYR A 491 -25.23 8.09 -13.16
CA TYR A 491 -25.79 9.24 -13.88
C TYR A 491 -24.99 9.53 -15.15
N SER A 492 -25.68 9.95 -16.20
CA SER A 492 -25.02 10.34 -17.44
C SER A 492 -24.38 11.72 -17.29
N ALA A 493 -23.15 11.89 -17.77
CA ALA A 493 -22.41 13.14 -17.76
C ALA A 493 -21.55 13.32 -19.02
N VAL A 494 -20.99 14.51 -19.22
CA VAL A 494 -20.03 14.83 -20.28
C VAL A 494 -18.71 15.31 -19.67
N VAL A 495 -17.58 14.85 -20.20
CA VAL A 495 -16.25 15.28 -19.77
C VAL A 495 -15.96 16.70 -20.27
N LEU A 496 -15.67 17.65 -19.36
CA LEU A 496 -15.47 19.05 -19.73
C LEU A 496 -14.02 19.38 -20.08
N ARG A 497 -13.02 18.89 -19.32
CA ARG A 497 -11.56 19.01 -19.55
C ARG A 497 -10.82 17.91 -18.77
N THR A 498 -9.56 17.62 -19.10
CA THR A 498 -8.66 16.78 -18.30
C THR A 498 -7.61 17.67 -17.63
N ILE A 499 -7.46 17.59 -16.31
CA ILE A 499 -6.58 18.47 -15.54
C ILE A 499 -5.19 17.82 -15.47
N ASN A 500 -4.17 18.48 -16.05
CA ASN A 500 -2.78 18.15 -15.76
C ASN A 500 -2.39 18.73 -14.41
N GLU A 501 -2.03 17.88 -13.45
CA GLU A 501 -1.30 18.29 -12.24
C GLU A 501 0.10 18.76 -12.64
N GLY A 502 0.23 20.04 -13.00
CA GLY A 502 1.52 20.62 -13.36
C GLY A 502 1.43 21.87 -14.21
N LYS A 503 0.95 22.97 -13.62
CA LYS A 503 1.40 24.37 -13.79
C LYS A 503 0.27 25.32 -13.40
N ASP A 504 0.61 26.31 -12.57
CA ASP A 504 -0.18 27.50 -12.33
C ASP A 504 -0.83 28.03 -13.61
N LYS A 505 -2.13 28.35 -13.52
CA LYS A 505 -2.73 29.56 -14.10
C LYS A 505 -4.19 29.74 -13.63
N ARG A 506 -4.36 30.80 -12.82
CA ARG A 506 -5.52 31.70 -12.69
C ARG A 506 -6.79 31.30 -13.45
N TRP A 507 -7.88 31.13 -12.70
CA TRP A 507 -9.22 30.91 -13.23
C TRP A 507 -9.79 32.18 -13.86
N GLU A 508 -10.24 32.09 -15.11
CA GLU A 508 -11.15 33.07 -15.72
C GLU A 508 -12.39 32.31 -16.20
N VAL A 509 -13.53 32.57 -15.53
CA VAL A 509 -14.83 31.97 -15.85
C VAL A 509 -15.40 32.70 -17.07
N ARG A 510 -15.27 32.12 -18.26
CA ARG A 510 -16.07 32.58 -19.40
C ARG A 510 -17.48 32.02 -19.30
N ARG A 511 -18.43 32.89 -18.93
CA ARG A 511 -19.88 32.69 -19.06
C ARG A 511 -20.20 32.19 -20.47
N LEU A 512 -20.85 31.04 -20.57
CA LEU A 512 -21.69 30.72 -21.72
C LEU A 512 -23.14 30.99 -21.28
N LEU A 513 -23.74 32.03 -21.88
CA LEU A 513 -25.13 32.41 -21.68
C LEU A 513 -26.08 31.33 -22.20
N PRO A 514 -27.31 31.24 -21.66
CA PRO A 514 -28.25 30.17 -21.99
C PRO A 514 -28.94 30.47 -23.32
N LEU A 515 -28.98 29.49 -24.22
CA LEU A 515 -29.95 29.47 -25.32
C LEU A 515 -31.23 28.81 -24.80
N ALA A 516 -32.32 29.58 -24.88
CA ALA A 516 -33.63 29.26 -24.37
C ALA A 516 -34.37 28.18 -25.19
N SER A 517 -35.13 27.37 -24.45
CA SER A 517 -36.42 26.72 -24.73
C SER A 517 -36.85 26.43 -26.18
N HIS A 518 -37.20 25.16 -26.47
CA HIS A 518 -38.59 24.70 -26.67
C HIS A 518 -38.66 23.19 -27.03
N ALA A 519 -39.57 22.50 -26.33
CA ALA A 519 -40.41 21.36 -26.71
C ALA A 519 -39.87 20.20 -27.59
N SER A 520 -39.99 19.00 -26.99
CA SER A 520 -40.57 17.76 -27.54
C SER A 520 -39.89 17.04 -28.72
N SER A 521 -39.92 15.71 -28.60
CA SER A 521 -39.67 14.70 -29.63
C SER A 521 -38.25 14.14 -29.73
N CYS A 522 -38.24 12.81 -29.69
CA CYS A 522 -37.14 11.89 -29.91
C CYS A 522 -36.19 12.36 -31.02
N ARG A 523 -34.90 12.51 -30.71
CA ARG A 523 -33.77 12.23 -31.62
C ARG A 523 -32.45 12.27 -30.85
N HIS A 524 -31.62 11.26 -31.10
CA HIS A 524 -30.24 11.19 -30.64
C HIS A 524 -29.46 12.45 -31.04
N PRO A 525 -28.61 13.04 -30.17
CA PRO A 525 -27.70 14.07 -30.60
C PRO A 525 -26.56 13.43 -31.41
N HIS A 526 -26.44 13.83 -32.68
CA HIS A 526 -25.27 13.54 -33.51
C HIS A 526 -24.00 14.15 -32.89
N PRO A 527 -22.82 13.51 -33.03
CA PRO A 527 -21.57 14.04 -32.50
C PRO A 527 -21.14 15.26 -33.32
N LEU A 528 -21.00 16.42 -32.67
CA LEU A 528 -20.38 17.60 -33.26
C LEU A 528 -18.90 17.32 -33.50
N THR A 529 -18.56 17.13 -34.78
CA THR A 529 -17.20 17.10 -35.29
C THR A 529 -16.58 18.49 -35.22
N ASN A 530 -15.82 18.77 -34.15
CA ASN A 530 -14.76 19.77 -34.22
C ASN A 530 -13.50 19.21 -33.57
N HIS A 531 -12.54 18.90 -34.43
CA HIS A 531 -11.27 18.27 -34.09
C HIS A 531 -10.38 19.25 -33.31
N SER A 532 -10.41 19.12 -31.98
CA SER A 532 -9.35 19.59 -31.09
C SER A 532 -8.91 18.40 -30.25
N ARG A 533 -7.91 17.65 -30.72
CA ARG A 533 -7.38 16.46 -30.02
C ARG A 533 -6.60 16.90 -28.77
N PHE A 534 -7.31 17.24 -27.69
CA PHE A 534 -6.74 17.26 -26.35
C PHE A 534 -6.89 15.85 -25.76
N VAL A 535 -5.83 15.07 -25.94
CA VAL A 535 -5.73 13.72 -25.37
C VAL A 535 -5.39 13.86 -23.89
N ALA A 536 -6.17 13.21 -23.02
CA ALA A 536 -5.86 13.10 -21.60
C ALA A 536 -4.42 12.58 -21.43
N HIS A 537 -3.60 13.31 -20.68
CA HIS A 537 -2.24 12.88 -20.39
C HIS A 537 -2.31 11.60 -19.52
N PRO A 538 -1.44 10.59 -19.71
CA PRO A 538 -1.43 9.33 -18.93
C PRO A 538 -1.18 9.49 -17.42
N ARG A 539 -1.19 10.72 -16.88
CA ARG A 539 -1.04 11.06 -15.46
C ARG A 539 -2.27 11.77 -14.87
N CYS A 540 -3.33 11.99 -15.64
CA CYS A 540 -4.59 12.55 -15.10
C CYS A 540 -5.31 11.46 -14.30
N THR A 541 -5.52 11.67 -12.99
CA THR A 541 -6.25 10.74 -12.11
C THR A 541 -7.72 11.16 -11.89
N SER A 542 -8.07 12.40 -12.23
CA SER A 542 -9.42 12.96 -12.12
C SER A 542 -9.73 13.94 -13.26
N GLY A 543 -11.02 14.25 -13.47
CA GLY A 543 -11.45 15.24 -14.44
C GLY A 543 -12.84 15.82 -14.14
N PRO A 544 -13.10 17.09 -14.47
CA PRO A 544 -14.42 17.70 -14.37
C PRO A 544 -15.40 17.08 -15.36
N VAL A 545 -16.55 16.66 -14.84
CA VAL A 545 -17.71 16.19 -15.60
C VAL A 545 -18.93 17.08 -15.32
N LYS A 546 -19.79 17.22 -16.31
CA LYS A 546 -21.07 17.93 -16.20
C LYS A 546 -22.21 16.94 -16.39
N PHE A 547 -23.08 16.81 -15.39
CA PHE A 547 -24.21 15.89 -15.44
C PHE A 547 -25.28 16.36 -16.42
N PHE A 548 -26.06 15.43 -17.00
CA PHE A 548 -27.19 15.78 -17.89
C PHE A 548 -28.51 16.02 -17.15
N SER A 549 -28.65 15.49 -15.93
CA SER A 549 -29.91 15.48 -15.17
C SER A 549 -29.79 15.95 -13.72
N LEU A 550 -28.58 16.27 -13.24
CA LEU A 550 -28.36 16.83 -11.91
C LEU A 550 -28.09 18.32 -12.01
N TYR A 551 -28.65 19.10 -11.09
CA TYR A 551 -28.58 20.57 -11.07
C TYR A 551 -27.90 21.05 -9.79
N GLU A 552 -27.24 22.21 -9.85
CA GLU A 552 -26.69 22.85 -8.66
C GLU A 552 -27.82 23.29 -7.69
N PRO A 553 -27.61 23.18 -6.36
CA PRO A 553 -28.66 23.49 -5.39
C PRO A 553 -28.98 25.00 -5.35
N SER A 554 -30.26 25.34 -5.53
CA SER A 554 -30.87 26.68 -5.38
C SER A 554 -30.59 27.70 -6.51
N PRO A 555 -31.58 28.55 -6.86
CA PRO A 555 -32.50 28.38 -8.00
C PRO A 555 -31.79 28.39 -9.37
N SER A 556 -30.71 27.65 -9.52
CA SER A 556 -29.94 27.56 -10.76
C SER A 556 -30.54 26.52 -11.71
N THR A 557 -30.80 26.92 -12.96
CA THR A 557 -31.00 26.00 -14.11
C THR A 557 -29.68 25.40 -14.61
N LEU A 558 -28.60 25.57 -13.84
CA LEU A 558 -27.27 25.13 -14.18
C LEU A 558 -27.10 23.67 -13.79
N LEU A 559 -26.66 22.87 -14.76
CA LEU A 559 -26.31 21.47 -14.56
C LEU A 559 -25.07 21.37 -13.66
N LEU A 560 -25.15 20.45 -12.70
CA LEU A 560 -24.11 20.13 -11.73
C LEU A 560 -22.80 19.77 -12.44
N THR A 561 -21.71 20.35 -11.97
CA THR A 561 -20.35 20.06 -12.43
C THR A 561 -19.49 19.58 -11.27
N GLU A 562 -18.88 18.41 -11.40
CA GLU A 562 -18.05 17.80 -10.35
C GLU A 562 -16.72 17.33 -10.91
N THR A 563 -15.66 17.37 -10.09
CA THR A 563 -14.37 16.77 -10.45
C THR A 563 -14.27 15.40 -9.82
N LEU A 564 -14.26 14.36 -10.66
CA LEU A 564 -14.32 12.96 -10.21
C LEU A 564 -13.10 12.19 -10.66
N ALA A 565 -12.69 11.19 -9.88
CA ALA A 565 -11.61 10.30 -10.27
C ALA A 565 -12.03 9.47 -11.50
N LEU A 566 -11.08 9.19 -12.40
CA LEU A 566 -11.36 8.42 -13.62
C LEU A 566 -11.95 7.03 -13.34
N ALA A 567 -11.67 6.46 -12.17
CA ALA A 567 -12.23 5.18 -11.73
C ALA A 567 -13.77 5.20 -11.54
N HIS A 568 -14.37 6.37 -11.35
CA HIS A 568 -15.83 6.54 -11.26
C HIS A 568 -16.50 6.74 -12.62
N LEU A 569 -15.72 6.85 -13.70
CA LEU A 569 -16.21 7.10 -15.05
C LEU A 569 -16.16 5.81 -15.88
N ARG A 570 -17.25 5.53 -16.61
CA ARG A 570 -17.26 4.51 -17.66
C ARG A 570 -17.92 5.04 -18.93
N PRO A 571 -17.63 4.48 -20.11
CA PRO A 571 -18.42 4.77 -21.31
C PRO A 571 -19.90 4.43 -21.10
N PRO A 572 -20.83 4.92 -21.93
CA PRO A 572 -22.21 4.48 -21.90
C PRO A 572 -22.28 2.98 -22.22
N PRO A 573 -23.05 2.19 -21.46
CA PRO A 573 -23.18 0.77 -21.75
C PRO A 573 -23.93 0.53 -23.06
N PRO A 574 -23.70 -0.61 -23.71
CA PRO A 574 -24.46 -1.00 -24.88
C PRO A 574 -25.94 -1.23 -24.51
N PRO A 575 -26.85 -1.16 -25.51
CA PRO A 575 -28.23 -1.52 -25.28
C PRO A 575 -28.34 -2.98 -24.79
N PRO A 576 -29.39 -3.33 -24.01
CA PRO A 576 -29.67 -4.71 -23.65
C PRO A 576 -29.71 -5.62 -24.89
N PRO A 577 -29.13 -6.83 -24.86
CA PRO A 577 -29.25 -7.77 -25.97
C PRO A 577 -30.71 -8.15 -26.24
N ASP A 578 -31.01 -8.50 -27.49
CA ASP A 578 -32.34 -8.94 -27.87
C ASP A 578 -32.80 -10.13 -27.03
N GLY A 579 -34.04 -10.05 -26.51
CA GLY A 579 -34.60 -11.07 -25.65
C GLY A 579 -34.05 -11.07 -24.21
N PHE A 580 -33.18 -10.13 -23.81
CA PHE A 580 -32.63 -10.04 -22.45
C PHE A 580 -33.70 -10.21 -21.36
N HIS A 581 -34.82 -9.49 -21.47
CA HIS A 581 -35.90 -9.54 -20.49
C HIS A 581 -36.55 -10.93 -20.35
N ARG A 582 -36.53 -11.74 -21.42
CA ARG A 582 -37.04 -13.13 -21.42
C ARG A 582 -36.08 -14.10 -20.73
N THR A 583 -34.82 -13.70 -20.53
CA THR A 583 -33.79 -14.52 -19.89
C THR A 583 -33.62 -14.25 -18.40
N LEU A 584 -34.39 -13.28 -17.87
CA LEU A 584 -34.31 -12.88 -16.48
C LEU A 584 -35.05 -13.87 -15.58
N LEU A 585 -34.38 -14.29 -14.51
CA LEU A 585 -34.93 -15.14 -13.47
C LEU A 585 -34.93 -14.41 -12.11
N PRO A 586 -35.84 -14.75 -11.19
CA PRO A 586 -35.81 -14.27 -9.81
C PRO A 586 -34.42 -14.41 -9.18
N GLY A 587 -33.91 -13.30 -8.65
CA GLY A 587 -32.59 -13.15 -8.07
C GLY A 587 -31.51 -12.61 -9.01
N ASP A 588 -31.80 -12.41 -10.31
CA ASP A 588 -30.86 -11.76 -11.24
C ASP A 588 -30.60 -10.30 -10.87
N CYS A 589 -29.35 -9.87 -11.02
CA CYS A 589 -28.95 -8.48 -10.84
C CYS A 589 -29.22 -7.67 -12.12
N VAL A 590 -29.93 -6.55 -11.98
CA VAL A 590 -30.30 -5.63 -13.07
C VAL A 590 -30.00 -4.19 -12.66
N GLU A 591 -30.00 -3.27 -13.62
CA GLU A 591 -30.03 -1.84 -13.33
C GLU A 591 -31.43 -1.28 -13.67
N LEU A 592 -32.03 -0.56 -12.71
CA LEU A 592 -33.34 0.08 -12.79
C LEU A 592 -33.18 1.57 -13.05
N ARG A 593 -33.90 2.11 -14.04
CA ARG A 593 -33.98 3.56 -14.27
C ARG A 593 -34.93 4.21 -13.29
N LEU A 594 -34.43 5.07 -12.41
CA LEU A 594 -35.18 5.84 -11.43
C LEU A 594 -34.52 7.22 -11.24
N GLU A 595 -35.31 8.29 -11.18
CA GLU A 595 -34.82 9.68 -10.98
C GLU A 595 -33.66 10.05 -11.92
N ASP A 596 -33.80 9.72 -13.20
CA ASP A 596 -32.80 9.94 -14.26
C ASP A 596 -31.43 9.29 -14.05
N GLY A 597 -31.30 8.42 -13.05
CA GLY A 597 -30.16 7.55 -12.80
C GLY A 597 -30.48 6.08 -13.06
N TRP A 598 -29.42 5.26 -13.15
CA TRP A 598 -29.50 3.81 -13.20
C TRP A 598 -29.04 3.21 -11.88
N TRP A 599 -29.91 2.45 -11.24
CA TRP A 599 -29.76 1.96 -9.88
C TRP A 599 -29.63 0.44 -9.85
N PRO A 600 -28.70 -0.12 -9.07
CA PRO A 600 -28.54 -1.56 -8.99
C PRO A 600 -29.72 -2.18 -8.22
N ALA A 601 -30.40 -3.11 -8.86
CA ALA A 601 -31.58 -3.78 -8.35
C ALA A 601 -31.47 -5.30 -8.53
N GLN A 602 -32.33 -6.03 -7.84
CA GLN A 602 -32.48 -7.47 -7.98
C GLN A 602 -33.90 -7.79 -8.43
N LEU A 603 -34.03 -8.67 -9.42
CA LEU A 603 -35.35 -9.14 -9.84
C LEU A 603 -35.96 -10.04 -8.77
N VAL A 604 -37.20 -9.78 -8.40
CA VAL A 604 -37.97 -10.58 -7.43
C VAL A 604 -38.91 -11.52 -8.17
N ALA A 605 -39.65 -11.01 -9.15
CA ALA A 605 -40.60 -11.77 -9.94
C ALA A 605 -40.76 -11.16 -11.34
N ALA A 606 -41.11 -11.99 -12.32
CA ALA A 606 -41.50 -11.56 -13.66
C ALA A 606 -42.94 -12.02 -13.91
N ASN A 607 -43.84 -11.07 -14.14
CA ASN A 607 -45.27 -11.30 -14.30
C ASN A 607 -45.69 -10.79 -15.69
N GLY A 608 -45.59 -11.65 -16.71
CA GLY A 608 -45.87 -11.26 -18.09
C GLY A 608 -44.89 -10.21 -18.61
N ASN A 609 -45.38 -9.00 -18.89
CA ASN A 609 -44.55 -7.87 -19.36
C ASN A 609 -44.00 -7.00 -18.23
N ASP A 610 -44.40 -7.26 -16.97
CA ASP A 610 -44.00 -6.46 -15.83
C ASP A 610 -42.98 -7.21 -14.95
N PHE A 611 -42.01 -6.47 -14.43
CA PHE A 611 -40.92 -6.98 -13.61
C PHE A 611 -40.98 -6.36 -12.22
N GLN A 612 -41.10 -7.18 -11.19
CA GLN A 612 -41.00 -6.74 -9.81
C GLN A 612 -39.53 -6.78 -9.40
N VAL A 613 -38.96 -5.62 -9.05
CA VAL A 613 -37.56 -5.48 -8.64
C VAL A 613 -37.47 -4.91 -7.23
N CYS A 614 -36.40 -5.23 -6.51
CA CYS A 614 -36.07 -4.62 -5.22
C CYS A 614 -34.65 -4.03 -5.24
N SER A 615 -34.40 -3.02 -4.40
CA SER A 615 -33.06 -2.44 -4.27
C SER A 615 -32.04 -3.49 -3.79
N SER A 616 -30.87 -3.51 -4.41
CA SER A 616 -29.75 -4.40 -4.04
C SER A 616 -28.77 -3.75 -3.04
N ILE A 617 -28.93 -2.46 -2.75
CA ILE A 617 -28.05 -1.68 -1.86
C ILE A 617 -28.57 -1.82 -0.43
N ASN A 618 -27.76 -2.46 0.43
CA ASN A 618 -27.91 -2.62 1.88
C ASN A 618 -29.36 -2.57 2.42
N ARG A 619 -29.95 -3.73 2.71
CA ARG A 619 -31.34 -3.89 3.21
C ARG A 619 -31.69 -3.02 4.42
N SER A 620 -30.70 -2.47 5.13
CA SER A 620 -30.86 -1.57 6.28
C SER A 620 -31.05 -0.08 5.93
N VAL A 621 -30.69 0.38 4.71
CA VAL A 621 -30.77 1.81 4.33
C VAL A 621 -31.96 2.08 3.40
N PHE A 622 -32.20 1.19 2.45
CA PHE A 622 -33.39 1.20 1.59
C PHE A 622 -34.19 -0.06 1.88
N ALA A 623 -34.93 -0.07 3.00
CA ALA A 623 -35.74 -1.21 3.41
C ALA A 623 -36.69 -1.62 2.27
N ALA A 624 -36.37 -2.73 1.60
CA ALA A 624 -37.22 -3.51 0.70
C ALA A 624 -38.22 -2.71 -0.16
N VAL A 625 -37.81 -1.60 -0.78
CA VAL A 625 -38.65 -0.92 -1.77
C VAL A 625 -38.73 -1.84 -2.99
N SER A 626 -39.82 -2.59 -3.09
CA SER A 626 -40.16 -3.36 -4.28
C SER A 626 -41.05 -2.51 -5.17
N CYS A 627 -40.69 -2.37 -6.45
CA CYS A 627 -41.54 -1.70 -7.43
C CYS A 627 -41.72 -2.58 -8.67
N THR A 628 -42.89 -2.45 -9.29
CA THR A 628 -43.21 -3.10 -10.55
C THR A 628 -42.87 -2.15 -11.69
N VAL A 629 -42.09 -2.61 -12.66
CA VAL A 629 -41.57 -1.79 -13.75
C VAL A 629 -41.68 -2.49 -15.09
N GLN A 630 -41.80 -1.68 -16.14
CA GLN A 630 -41.79 -2.14 -17.52
C GLN A 630 -40.36 -2.49 -17.99
N PRO A 631 -40.22 -3.30 -19.06
CA PRO A 631 -38.91 -3.75 -19.55
C PRO A 631 -37.98 -2.59 -19.90
N ALA A 632 -38.53 -1.50 -20.47
CA ALA A 632 -37.77 -0.32 -20.88
C ALA A 632 -37.06 0.41 -19.73
N ARG A 633 -37.46 0.17 -18.48
CA ARG A 633 -36.80 0.71 -17.28
C ARG A 633 -35.70 -0.20 -16.74
N LEU A 634 -35.50 -1.37 -17.32
CA LEU A 634 -34.50 -2.33 -16.91
C LEU A 634 -33.42 -2.46 -17.97
N ARG A 635 -32.19 -2.65 -17.49
CA ARG A 635 -31.09 -3.08 -18.33
C ARG A 635 -30.20 -4.06 -17.57
N PRO A 636 -29.30 -4.79 -18.26
CA PRO A 636 -28.34 -5.64 -17.58
C PRO A 636 -27.53 -4.87 -16.54
N ALA A 637 -27.15 -5.53 -15.45
CA ALA A 637 -26.17 -5.01 -14.50
C ALA A 637 -24.77 -5.03 -15.14
N TRP A 638 -24.55 -4.08 -16.04
CA TRP A 638 -23.34 -3.97 -16.83
C TRP A 638 -22.11 -3.73 -15.95
N LYS A 639 -21.08 -4.53 -16.18
CA LYS A 639 -19.74 -4.37 -15.61
C LYS A 639 -18.80 -3.93 -16.71
N TRP A 640 -18.11 -2.82 -16.48
CA TRP A 640 -17.09 -2.32 -17.38
C TRP A 640 -15.74 -2.90 -16.95
N ALA A 641 -15.01 -3.52 -17.87
CA ALA A 641 -13.69 -4.12 -17.59
C ALA A 641 -12.57 -3.07 -17.41
N GLY A 642 -12.88 -1.77 -17.52
CA GLY A 642 -11.90 -0.69 -17.46
C GLY A 642 -11.22 -0.43 -18.81
N LEU A 643 -10.65 0.76 -18.96
CA LEU A 643 -9.86 1.13 -20.15
C LEU A 643 -8.54 0.35 -20.23
N GLU A 644 -8.04 -0.13 -19.09
CA GLU A 644 -6.77 -0.85 -18.97
C GLU A 644 -6.86 -2.31 -19.43
N ALA A 645 -8.06 -2.92 -19.43
CA ALA A 645 -8.29 -4.30 -19.88
C ALA A 645 -8.73 -4.42 -21.35
N GLY A 646 -8.45 -3.41 -22.18
CA GLY A 646 -8.85 -3.38 -23.60
C GLY A 646 -10.28 -2.88 -23.87
N GLY A 647 -11.04 -2.59 -22.81
CA GLY A 647 -12.43 -2.15 -22.89
C GLY A 647 -13.40 -3.29 -23.25
N GLY A 648 -14.42 -3.48 -22.42
CA GLY A 648 -15.42 -4.51 -22.63
C GLY A 648 -16.53 -4.46 -21.58
N TRP A 649 -17.71 -4.90 -21.99
CA TRP A 649 -18.90 -4.94 -21.15
C TRP A 649 -19.24 -6.37 -20.82
N SER A 650 -19.51 -6.66 -19.55
CA SER A 650 -20.05 -7.96 -19.17
C SER A 650 -21.28 -7.84 -18.30
N PHE A 651 -22.15 -8.83 -18.37
CA PHE A 651 -23.24 -8.99 -17.44
C PHE A 651 -23.45 -10.48 -17.18
N SER A 652 -24.15 -10.79 -16.09
CA SER A 652 -24.47 -12.17 -15.76
C SER A 652 -25.95 -12.32 -15.45
N THR A 653 -26.59 -13.32 -16.04
CA THR A 653 -27.91 -13.81 -15.61
C THR A 653 -27.77 -15.26 -15.16
N LYS A 654 -28.68 -15.71 -14.30
CA LYS A 654 -28.72 -17.11 -13.85
C LYS A 654 -28.90 -18.08 -15.03
N LEU A 655 -29.62 -17.68 -16.07
CA LEU A 655 -29.90 -18.53 -17.23
C LEU A 655 -28.70 -18.65 -18.18
N ASN A 656 -28.04 -17.53 -18.50
CA ASN A 656 -27.01 -17.49 -19.55
C ASN A 656 -25.58 -17.46 -19.01
N GLY A 657 -25.39 -17.44 -17.70
CA GLY A 657 -24.09 -17.25 -17.08
C GLY A 657 -23.52 -15.86 -17.41
N VAL A 658 -22.20 -15.76 -17.54
CA VAL A 658 -21.50 -14.50 -17.86
C VAL A 658 -21.46 -14.30 -19.37
N VAL A 659 -22.02 -13.17 -19.83
CA VAL A 659 -21.95 -12.72 -21.21
C VAL A 659 -20.91 -11.60 -21.31
N ASN A 660 -19.95 -11.74 -22.23
CA ASN A 660 -18.90 -10.76 -22.47
C ASN A 660 -19.06 -10.10 -23.85
N LEU A 661 -18.99 -8.78 -23.88
CA LEU A 661 -19.01 -7.94 -25.06
C LEU A 661 -17.72 -7.12 -25.14
N ASP A 662 -17.27 -6.81 -26.35
CA ASP A 662 -16.18 -5.87 -26.58
C ASP A 662 -16.60 -4.42 -26.27
N ALA A 663 -15.65 -3.48 -26.37
CA ALA A 663 -15.90 -2.05 -26.17
C ALA A 663 -16.97 -1.47 -27.13
N THR A 664 -17.29 -2.15 -28.23
CA THR A 664 -18.32 -1.75 -29.21
C THR A 664 -19.67 -2.42 -28.98
N GLY A 665 -19.78 -3.29 -27.97
CA GLY A 665 -21.00 -4.03 -27.65
C GLY A 665 -21.19 -5.33 -28.43
N ARG A 666 -20.17 -5.86 -29.13
CA ARG A 666 -20.27 -7.15 -29.83
C ARG A 666 -19.84 -8.30 -28.95
N CYS A 667 -20.54 -9.43 -29.02
CA CYS A 667 -20.26 -10.62 -28.21
C CYS A 667 -18.90 -11.24 -28.54
N VAL A 668 -18.06 -11.44 -27.51
CA VAL A 668 -16.71 -12.01 -27.64
C VAL A 668 -16.74 -13.45 -27.12
N ARG A 669 -16.83 -14.43 -28.04
CA ARG A 669 -16.89 -15.90 -27.83
C ARG A 669 -18.05 -16.42 -26.95
N ARG A 670 -18.94 -17.22 -27.55
CA ARG A 670 -19.86 -18.14 -26.83
C ARG A 670 -19.04 -19.27 -26.19
N ALA A 671 -19.20 -19.51 -24.90
CA ALA A 671 -18.81 -20.79 -24.30
C ALA A 671 -19.58 -21.91 -25.05
N ARG A 672 -18.88 -22.93 -25.54
CA ARG A 672 -19.53 -24.12 -26.13
C ARG A 672 -20.40 -24.75 -25.03
N GLY A 673 -21.72 -24.74 -25.22
CA GLY A 673 -22.66 -25.37 -24.29
C GLY A 673 -24.07 -24.76 -24.22
N LEU A 674 -24.39 -23.67 -24.92
CA LEU A 674 -25.73 -23.08 -24.90
C LEU A 674 -26.36 -23.02 -26.30
N VAL A 675 -27.64 -23.42 -26.34
CA VAL A 675 -28.52 -23.52 -27.52
C VAL A 675 -28.51 -22.21 -28.32
N PRO A 676 -28.48 -22.27 -29.67
CA PRO A 676 -28.45 -21.07 -30.49
C PRO A 676 -29.77 -20.30 -30.38
N MET A 677 -29.69 -19.04 -29.95
CA MET A 677 -30.71 -18.04 -30.30
C MET A 677 -30.51 -17.68 -31.77
N SER A 678 -31.16 -18.43 -32.66
CA SER A 678 -31.48 -18.03 -34.04
C SER A 678 -32.98 -17.79 -34.12
N GLY A 679 -33.37 -16.71 -34.80
CA GLY A 679 -34.63 -16.01 -34.60
C GLY A 679 -35.93 -16.76 -34.88
N VAL A 680 -36.97 -16.26 -34.17
CA VAL A 680 -38.34 -16.00 -34.64
C VAL A 680 -38.81 -14.74 -33.91
#